data_AF-J4KN24-F1
#
_entry.id   AF-J4KN24-F1
#
_cell.length_a   1.000
_cell.length_b   1.000
_cell.length_c   1.000
_cell.angle_alpha   90.00
_cell.angle_beta   90.00
_cell.angle_gamma   90.00
#
_symmetry.space_group_name_H-M   'P 1'
#
loop_
_entity.id
_entity.type
_entity.pdbx_description
1 polymer ?
#
loop_
_entity_poly.entity_id
_entity_poly.type
_entity_poly.pdbx_seq_one_letter_code
_entity_poly.pdbx_strand_id
1 'polypeptide(L)'
;MVSVKSIGVKGLAATSVGLFSLVSCAPISATDATSITEAVTGSTNVATTSNSPSAPNNTLSPETTGSDDDLLHDLPQIPNANVSDNAEVSGELVNRVAGLFGVTTAQMIRVQLENTDPELAEPANGVSPGQATSKIANFNDNFKVNLQHIGGPDEPGSVKNTAAEEAHDERVNKHFMRQRQSREKLMVGLVNGTPYTWKRIGIEFNDMDRKMSQTFREIILPGEPFAAYAYTHDKKAKAMVQYELVGTSEKTWFTLRISSGEPHQVTVEYGGALETVANGNEGKRGSVVDLNVDRGVACATFYLTGSEGRFLSNDAPVNWMHTMLEEIGNHTLREIMLPRSHHAGMYTLNGGDGVGFGGRGNTWTQDYSVYDQLKIGGVRVIDSRLVLTRREKKVFESHGSKVAGAWHGSLGVSHDSMIKQINRFNDEYPGELIIIDVDGREMRDNKKFNQLDAAGVAHVVESFKRLKHRAVLVPGEDIAQIPINRLIGDGKSAVIIRMEEYRTRNLPGEGYPSATEGFITNNELPYHKHWSNMDNAEKMLKDQTEKLLEYKDGRFRQLYVSDFLLTQKGIAVIFGNPIRVINEAAWKKLIETFWGVFRRDVFPNWLAMDAIRGGELRGIAMTVNECLVAKRCGKLGDRAPDAEDIKLAHTTMTANATTT
;
A
#
# COMPACT_ATOMS: atom_id res chain seq x y z
N MET A 1 10.78 35.41 60.71
CA MET A 1 10.06 34.36 59.95
C MET A 1 11.11 33.50 59.27
N VAL A 2 11.72 32.52 59.97
CA VAL A 2 11.33 31.09 60.06
C VAL A 2 11.11 30.47 58.67
N SER A 3 11.73 29.37 58.24
CA SER A 3 12.93 28.59 58.60
C SER A 3 13.10 27.59 57.45
N VAL A 4 14.35 27.27 57.12
CA VAL A 4 14.77 26.16 56.25
C VAL A 4 14.23 24.82 56.77
N LYS A 5 13.93 23.88 55.86
CA LYS A 5 14.10 22.44 56.10
C LYS A 5 14.40 21.68 54.82
N SER A 6 15.65 21.25 54.70
CA SER A 6 16.11 20.10 53.95
C SER A 6 15.96 18.84 54.82
N ILE A 7 15.61 17.72 54.19
CA ILE A 7 15.83 16.36 54.72
C ILE A 7 16.32 15.51 53.54
N GLY A 8 17.53 14.96 53.67
CA GLY A 8 18.00 13.86 52.84
C GLY A 8 18.18 12.60 53.69
N VAL A 9 18.27 11.42 53.06
CA VAL A 9 18.98 10.24 53.58
C VAL A 9 19.44 9.36 52.39
N LYS A 10 20.76 9.10 52.37
CA LYS A 10 21.54 7.86 52.15
C LYS A 10 20.82 6.69 51.44
N GLY A 11 21.35 5.98 50.45
CA GLY A 11 22.73 5.52 50.22
C GLY A 11 22.75 3.98 50.26
N LEU A 12 23.13 3.30 49.17
CA LEU A 12 23.68 1.94 49.22
C LEU A 12 24.52 1.66 47.97
N ALA A 13 25.75 1.22 48.21
CA ALA A 13 26.71 0.78 47.22
C ALA A 13 26.53 -0.72 46.92
N ALA A 14 26.80 -1.12 45.68
CA ALA A 14 27.19 -2.50 45.36
C ALA A 14 28.22 -2.46 44.24
N THR A 15 29.48 -2.62 44.64
CA THR A 15 30.62 -2.99 43.81
C THR A 15 30.51 -4.47 43.42
N SER A 16 30.70 -4.78 42.13
CA SER A 16 31.18 -6.09 41.71
C SER A 16 32.24 -5.92 40.62
N VAL A 17 33.46 -6.21 41.03
CA VAL A 17 34.68 -6.38 40.25
C VAL A 17 34.57 -7.66 39.43
N GLY A 18 34.97 -7.62 38.16
CA GLY A 18 35.15 -8.78 37.30
C GLY A 18 36.23 -8.53 36.27
N LEU A 19 37.48 -8.82 36.65
CA LEU A 19 38.62 -9.03 35.75
C LEU A 19 38.40 -10.32 34.94
N PHE A 20 38.69 -10.31 33.63
CA PHE A 20 39.41 -11.34 32.86
C PHE A 20 39.70 -10.73 31.47
N SER A 21 40.92 -10.22 31.26
CA SER A 21 42.05 -10.87 30.58
C SER A 21 42.00 -10.78 29.05
N LEU A 22 42.94 -9.97 28.55
CA LEU A 22 43.46 -9.87 27.20
C LEU A 22 44.00 -11.22 26.70
N VAL A 23 43.72 -11.57 25.45
CA VAL A 23 44.67 -12.26 24.55
C VAL A 23 44.48 -11.73 23.13
N SER A 24 45.52 -11.07 22.63
CA SER A 24 45.74 -10.70 21.24
C SER A 24 45.96 -11.92 20.37
N CYS A 25 45.41 -11.94 19.14
CA CYS A 25 46.03 -12.63 18.00
C CYS A 25 45.81 -11.80 16.74
N ALA A 26 46.93 -11.39 16.15
CA ALA A 26 47.06 -10.80 14.83
C ALA A 26 47.29 -11.94 13.78
N PRO A 27 47.32 -11.62 12.47
CA PRO A 27 46.86 -12.49 11.40
C PRO A 27 47.91 -13.49 10.90
N ILE A 28 47.43 -14.59 10.31
CA ILE A 28 48.25 -15.50 9.51
C ILE A 28 48.03 -15.18 8.03
N SER A 29 49.15 -14.89 7.37
CA SER A 29 49.33 -14.86 5.92
C SER A 29 49.52 -16.29 5.40
N ALA A 30 48.94 -16.61 4.24
CA ALA A 30 49.46 -17.65 3.37
C ALA A 30 49.17 -17.29 1.90
N THR A 31 50.26 -17.21 1.16
CA THR A 31 50.42 -17.00 -0.28
C THR A 31 50.25 -18.30 -1.08
N ASP A 32 49.97 -18.13 -2.37
CA ASP A 32 50.31 -18.98 -3.53
C ASP A 32 49.68 -20.37 -3.70
N ALA A 33 48.87 -20.51 -4.77
CA ALA A 33 48.96 -21.62 -5.73
C ALA A 33 48.22 -21.30 -7.05
N THR A 34 49.00 -20.82 -8.02
CA THR A 34 49.03 -21.21 -9.46
C THR A 34 47.78 -21.69 -10.20
N SER A 35 47.45 -20.91 -11.23
CA SER A 35 47.04 -21.27 -12.60
C SER A 35 46.93 -22.75 -13.00
N ILE A 36 45.80 -23.11 -13.59
CA ILE A 36 45.77 -23.98 -14.78
C ILE A 36 44.74 -23.40 -15.78
N THR A 37 45.28 -22.93 -16.89
CA THR A 37 44.63 -22.74 -18.18
C THR A 37 44.29 -24.11 -18.77
N GLU A 38 43.07 -24.30 -19.28
CA GLU A 38 42.89 -25.08 -20.51
C GLU A 38 41.59 -24.65 -21.22
N ALA A 39 41.79 -24.24 -22.46
CA ALA A 39 40.75 -24.00 -23.45
C ALA A 39 40.46 -25.31 -24.20
N VAL A 40 39.47 -25.22 -25.11
CA VAL A 40 39.39 -25.91 -26.42
C VAL A 40 38.16 -26.81 -26.58
N THR A 41 37.24 -26.29 -27.43
CA THR A 41 36.32 -26.96 -28.38
C THR A 41 35.18 -27.81 -27.81
N GLY A 42 33.97 -27.83 -28.36
CA GLY A 42 33.48 -27.36 -29.66
C GLY A 42 32.54 -28.43 -30.22
N SER A 43 31.40 -28.02 -30.80
CA SER A 43 30.48 -28.85 -31.62
C SER A 43 29.63 -29.86 -30.81
N THR A 44 28.35 -30.15 -31.08
CA THR A 44 27.56 -30.07 -32.33
C THR A 44 26.07 -30.17 -32.00
N ASN A 45 25.23 -29.53 -32.82
CA ASN A 45 23.79 -29.76 -32.91
C ASN A 45 23.48 -31.20 -33.36
N VAL A 46 22.51 -31.86 -32.70
CA VAL A 46 21.64 -32.85 -33.35
C VAL A 46 20.22 -32.70 -32.81
N ALA A 47 19.32 -32.35 -33.71
CA ALA A 47 17.88 -32.44 -33.52
C ALA A 47 17.43 -33.87 -33.78
N THR A 48 16.58 -34.42 -32.92
CA THR A 48 15.67 -35.53 -33.27
C THR A 48 14.44 -35.53 -32.34
N THR A 49 13.33 -35.05 -32.90
CA THR A 49 11.97 -35.63 -32.86
C THR A 49 11.67 -36.68 -31.79
N SER A 50 10.79 -36.36 -30.84
CA SER A 50 10.07 -37.33 -30.01
C SER A 50 8.62 -37.48 -30.50
N ASN A 51 8.33 -38.65 -31.07
CA ASN A 51 6.98 -39.17 -31.19
C ASN A 51 6.50 -39.66 -29.81
N SER A 52 5.28 -39.29 -29.43
CA SER A 52 4.52 -39.97 -28.39
C SER A 52 4.27 -41.43 -28.77
N PRO A 53 4.17 -42.34 -27.78
CA PRO A 53 2.86 -42.98 -27.63
C PRO A 53 2.46 -43.33 -26.18
N SER A 54 1.16 -43.14 -25.93
CA SER A 54 0.22 -43.99 -25.17
C SER A 54 0.60 -44.58 -23.80
N ALA A 55 -0.28 -44.25 -22.85
CA ALA A 55 -0.48 -44.90 -21.56
C ALA A 55 -0.61 -46.43 -21.61
N PRO A 56 -0.40 -47.09 -20.46
CA PRO A 56 -1.49 -47.91 -19.93
C PRO A 56 -1.74 -47.73 -18.43
N ASN A 57 -3.02 -47.94 -18.08
CA ASN A 57 -3.56 -48.14 -16.74
C ASN A 57 -2.77 -49.18 -15.92
N ASN A 58 -2.60 -48.93 -14.61
CA ASN A 58 -2.77 -49.96 -13.58
C ASN A 58 -2.98 -49.40 -12.17
N THR A 59 -4.18 -49.67 -11.67
CA THR A 59 -4.58 -50.15 -10.33
C THR A 59 -3.56 -50.17 -9.17
N LEU A 60 -3.89 -49.37 -8.15
CA LEU A 60 -3.87 -49.60 -6.68
C LEU A 60 -2.85 -50.57 -6.06
N SER A 61 -2.01 -50.04 -5.15
CA SER A 61 -1.91 -50.43 -3.73
C SER A 61 -1.09 -49.41 -2.90
N PRO A 62 -1.27 -49.35 -1.56
CA PRO A 62 -1.00 -48.16 -0.75
C PRO A 62 0.26 -48.28 0.12
N GLU A 63 1.03 -47.19 0.25
CA GLU A 63 2.09 -46.89 1.25
C GLU A 63 2.88 -45.71 0.64
N THR A 64 3.23 -44.60 1.27
CA THR A 64 3.43 -44.19 2.67
C THR A 64 3.22 -42.67 2.74
N THR A 65 2.54 -42.20 3.80
CA THR A 65 2.38 -40.79 4.14
C THR A 65 3.74 -40.16 4.51
N GLY A 66 4.30 -39.35 3.62
CA GLY A 66 5.25 -38.30 3.97
C GLY A 66 4.49 -36.99 4.08
N SER A 67 4.36 -36.46 5.29
CA SER A 67 3.73 -35.16 5.57
C SER A 67 4.71 -34.04 5.22
N ASP A 68 4.35 -33.21 4.24
CA ASP A 68 4.97 -31.92 3.94
C ASP A 68 4.56 -30.87 4.99
N ASP A 69 4.99 -31.04 6.24
CA ASP A 69 4.78 -30.08 7.34
C ASP A 69 5.97 -29.11 7.56
N ASP A 70 6.96 -29.10 6.66
CA ASP A 70 8.23 -28.39 6.87
C ASP A 70 8.25 -26.90 6.45
N LEU A 71 7.12 -26.33 5.99
CA LEU A 71 7.07 -24.94 5.49
C LEU A 71 6.79 -23.87 6.56
N LEU A 72 6.63 -24.24 7.82
CA LEU A 72 6.24 -23.33 8.92
C LEU A 72 7.36 -23.01 9.93
N HIS A 73 8.55 -23.64 9.83
CA HIS A 73 9.59 -23.52 10.87
C HIS A 73 10.73 -22.52 10.60
N ASP A 74 10.82 -21.91 9.42
CA ASP A 74 11.92 -21.00 9.05
C ASP A 74 11.56 -19.49 9.04
N LEU A 75 10.43 -19.09 9.66
CA LEU A 75 10.15 -17.67 9.85
C LEU A 75 11.02 -17.10 11.00
N PRO A 76 11.66 -15.93 10.83
CA PRO A 76 12.40 -15.28 11.92
C PRO A 76 11.49 -15.06 13.12
N GLN A 77 11.91 -15.55 14.30
CA GLN A 77 11.15 -15.38 15.54
C GLN A 77 10.97 -13.89 15.86
N ILE A 78 9.71 -13.45 15.87
CA ILE A 78 9.31 -12.09 16.24
C ILE A 78 9.51 -11.93 17.75
N PRO A 79 10.28 -10.93 18.24
CA PRO A 79 10.48 -10.73 19.67
C PRO A 79 9.15 -10.35 20.36
N ASN A 80 8.80 -11.07 21.43
CA ASN A 80 7.69 -10.70 22.30
C ASN A 80 8.00 -9.38 23.02
N ALA A 81 7.36 -8.29 22.60
CA ALA A 81 7.35 -7.03 23.34
C ALA A 81 6.28 -7.09 24.43
N ASN A 82 6.71 -7.20 25.69
CA ASN A 82 5.86 -6.92 26.85
C ASN A 82 5.44 -5.44 26.82
N VAL A 83 4.14 -5.17 26.74
CA VAL A 83 3.56 -3.83 26.86
C VAL A 83 2.80 -3.74 28.18
N SER A 84 3.20 -2.82 29.04
CA SER A 84 2.45 -2.42 30.24
C SER A 84 1.62 -1.15 29.99
N ASP A 85 0.45 -1.12 30.64
CA ASP A 85 -0.30 0.02 31.18
C ASP A 85 -0.74 1.17 30.26
N ASN A 86 -1.94 1.01 29.69
CA ASN A 86 -2.81 2.11 29.23
C ASN A 86 -4.20 2.13 29.92
N ALA A 87 -4.39 1.37 31.01
CA ALA A 87 -5.72 1.16 31.60
C ALA A 87 -6.27 2.42 32.31
N GLU A 88 -5.44 3.22 32.96
CA GLU A 88 -5.90 4.34 33.81
C GLU A 88 -6.41 5.57 33.03
N VAL A 89 -5.82 5.91 31.88
CA VAL A 89 -6.25 7.07 31.07
C VAL A 89 -7.61 6.84 30.41
N SER A 90 -7.98 5.57 30.19
CA SER A 90 -9.27 5.20 29.58
C SER A 90 -10.46 5.47 30.50
N GLY A 91 -10.32 5.29 31.81
CA GLY A 91 -11.42 5.39 32.77
C GLY A 91 -11.99 6.80 32.90
N GLU A 92 -11.13 7.81 32.98
CA GLU A 92 -11.56 9.21 33.15
C GLU A 92 -12.23 9.77 31.88
N LEU A 93 -11.70 9.43 30.70
CA LEU A 93 -12.28 9.82 29.42
C LEU A 93 -13.64 9.16 29.20
N VAL A 94 -13.76 7.85 29.47
CA VAL A 94 -15.04 7.13 29.37
C VAL A 94 -16.07 7.73 30.33
N ASN A 95 -15.69 8.12 31.55
CA ASN A 95 -16.60 8.75 32.51
C ASN A 95 -17.06 10.15 32.08
N ARG A 96 -16.16 10.98 31.52
CA ARG A 96 -16.52 12.31 30.97
C ARG A 96 -17.47 12.19 29.78
N VAL A 97 -17.21 11.23 28.90
CA VAL A 97 -18.02 10.99 27.71
C VAL A 97 -19.38 10.38 28.08
N ALA A 98 -19.41 9.45 29.04
CA ALA A 98 -20.65 8.93 29.61
C ALA A 98 -21.52 10.07 30.18
N GLY A 99 -20.91 11.02 30.90
CA GLY A 99 -21.57 12.22 31.41
C GLY A 99 -22.12 13.15 30.31
N LEU A 100 -21.40 13.33 29.20
CA LEU A 100 -21.86 14.09 28.03
C LEU A 100 -23.10 13.48 27.36
N PHE A 101 -23.25 12.16 27.43
CA PHE A 101 -24.32 11.42 26.77
C PHE A 101 -25.47 11.01 27.70
N GLY A 102 -25.42 11.39 28.98
CA GLY A 102 -26.44 10.97 29.96
C GLY A 102 -26.54 9.44 30.11
N VAL A 103 -25.47 8.72 29.76
CA VAL A 103 -25.38 7.25 29.88
C VAL A 103 -24.33 6.91 30.93
N THR A 104 -24.44 5.74 31.53
CA THR A 104 -23.44 5.25 32.49
C THR A 104 -22.19 4.72 31.78
N THR A 105 -21.05 4.73 32.46
CA THR A 105 -19.81 4.06 32.02
C THR A 105 -20.07 2.60 31.62
N ALA A 106 -20.92 1.90 32.37
CA ALA A 106 -21.34 0.54 32.07
C ALA A 106 -22.20 0.45 30.79
N GLN A 107 -23.04 1.45 30.49
CA GLN A 107 -23.77 1.56 29.22
C GLN A 107 -22.84 1.93 28.06
N MET A 108 -21.81 2.76 28.26
CA MET A 108 -20.78 3.03 27.25
C MET A 108 -19.90 1.81 26.97
N ILE A 109 -19.60 1.01 27.99
CA ILE A 109 -18.87 -0.27 27.85
C ILE A 109 -19.76 -1.35 27.22
N ARG A 110 -21.09 -1.33 27.48
CA ARG A 110 -22.09 -2.23 26.86
C ARG A 110 -22.58 -1.78 25.49
N VAL A 111 -22.50 -0.49 25.16
CA VAL A 111 -22.36 -0.02 23.78
C VAL A 111 -20.94 -0.43 23.41
N GLN A 112 -20.72 -1.74 23.31
CA GLN A 112 -19.76 -2.18 22.34
C GLN A 112 -20.22 -1.49 21.05
N LEU A 113 -19.37 -0.61 20.51
CA LEU A 113 -19.36 -0.30 19.09
C LEU A 113 -18.99 -1.61 18.38
N GLU A 114 -19.84 -2.63 18.55
CA GLU A 114 -19.53 -4.05 18.46
C GLU A 114 -19.34 -4.45 17.00
N ASN A 115 -19.62 -3.55 16.07
CA ASN A 115 -19.09 -3.55 14.73
C ASN A 115 -18.74 -2.10 14.38
N THR A 116 -17.47 -1.74 14.53
CA THR A 116 -16.93 -0.43 14.08
C THR A 116 -17.02 -0.28 12.56
N ASP A 117 -17.26 -1.40 11.89
CA ASP A 117 -17.85 -1.48 10.57
C ASP A 117 -18.64 -2.81 10.47
N PRO A 118 -19.97 -2.82 10.29
CA PRO A 118 -20.72 -4.04 10.03
C PRO A 118 -20.44 -4.66 8.64
N GLU A 119 -19.59 -4.08 7.81
CA GLU A 119 -19.38 -4.46 6.40
C GLU A 119 -18.68 -5.81 6.15
N LEU A 120 -18.00 -6.44 7.11
CA LEU A 120 -16.98 -7.44 6.76
C LEU A 120 -16.93 -8.70 7.64
N ALA A 121 -18.03 -9.06 8.32
CA ALA A 121 -18.25 -10.47 8.62
C ALA A 121 -18.45 -11.19 7.27
N GLU A 122 -17.50 -12.04 6.87
CA GLU A 122 -17.49 -12.69 5.55
C GLU A 122 -18.89 -13.16 5.14
N PRO A 123 -19.45 -12.72 4.01
CA PRO A 123 -20.45 -13.53 3.35
C PRO A 123 -19.69 -14.70 2.73
N ALA A 124 -19.78 -15.87 3.37
CA ALA A 124 -19.57 -17.12 2.66
C ALA A 124 -20.42 -17.07 1.38
N ASN A 125 -19.77 -17.30 0.23
CA ASN A 125 -20.34 -17.33 -1.11
C ASN A 125 -21.87 -17.55 -1.15
N GLY A 126 -22.63 -16.50 -1.50
CA GLY A 126 -23.98 -16.67 -2.07
C GLY A 126 -25.22 -16.53 -1.17
N VAL A 127 -25.16 -15.88 0.01
CA VAL A 127 -26.38 -15.66 0.84
C VAL A 127 -26.83 -14.20 0.85
N SER A 128 -28.14 -13.98 0.62
CA SER A 128 -28.80 -12.67 0.62
C SER A 128 -28.97 -12.09 2.06
N PRO A 129 -28.80 -10.77 2.30
CA PRO A 129 -28.87 -10.15 3.64
C PRO A 129 -30.30 -9.93 4.19
N GLY A 130 -31.12 -10.98 4.22
CA GLY A 130 -32.57 -10.87 4.51
C GLY A 130 -33.01 -11.01 5.97
N GLN A 131 -32.15 -11.38 6.93
CA GLN A 131 -32.62 -11.79 8.27
C GLN A 131 -31.69 -11.36 9.41
N ALA A 132 -31.78 -10.10 9.86
CA ALA A 132 -31.22 -9.68 11.15
C ALA A 132 -31.78 -8.34 11.65
N THR A 133 -33.10 -8.21 11.91
CA THR A 133 -33.63 -7.00 12.57
C THR A 133 -34.88 -7.27 13.42
N SER A 134 -34.70 -7.70 14.67
CA SER A 134 -35.72 -7.48 15.72
C SER A 134 -35.10 -7.50 17.12
N LYS A 135 -34.39 -6.43 17.53
CA LYS A 135 -34.06 -6.17 18.96
C LYS A 135 -33.49 -4.79 19.31
N ILE A 136 -33.74 -3.74 18.52
CA ILE A 136 -33.24 -2.38 18.80
C ILE A 136 -34.36 -1.35 18.61
N ALA A 137 -35.39 -1.40 19.45
CA ALA A 137 -36.47 -0.41 19.45
C ALA A 137 -36.39 0.59 20.63
N ASN A 138 -35.62 0.31 21.69
CA ASN A 138 -35.71 1.07 22.94
C ASN A 138 -34.57 2.09 23.18
N PHE A 139 -33.64 2.29 22.24
CA PHE A 139 -32.48 3.19 22.45
C PHE A 139 -32.63 4.56 21.77
N ASN A 140 -33.52 4.69 20.77
CA ASN A 140 -33.67 5.93 19.98
C ASN A 140 -34.45 7.05 20.67
N ASP A 141 -35.27 6.77 21.68
CA ASP A 141 -36.17 7.77 22.27
C ASP A 141 -35.45 8.82 23.15
N ASN A 142 -34.21 8.55 23.58
CA ASN A 142 -33.42 9.47 24.41
C ASN A 142 -32.51 10.43 23.62
N PHE A 143 -32.34 10.24 22.31
CA PHE A 143 -31.53 11.11 21.46
C PHE A 143 -32.40 11.80 20.42
N LYS A 144 -33.14 12.83 20.83
CA LYS A 144 -33.77 13.79 19.89
C LYS A 144 -32.70 14.72 19.30
N VAL A 145 -31.83 14.18 18.45
CA VAL A 145 -30.95 14.99 17.61
C VAL A 145 -31.78 15.54 16.46
N ASN A 146 -31.97 16.85 16.43
CA ASN A 146 -32.75 17.52 15.40
C ASN A 146 -31.95 17.57 14.09
N LEU A 147 -32.19 16.63 13.18
CA LEU A 147 -31.55 16.48 11.86
C LEU A 147 -31.99 17.54 10.82
N GLN A 148 -32.41 18.73 11.23
CA GLN A 148 -33.01 19.73 10.32
C GLN A 148 -32.12 20.89 9.87
N HIS A 149 -30.80 20.86 10.11
CA HIS A 149 -29.88 21.89 9.56
C HIS A 149 -28.71 21.27 8.80
N ILE A 150 -28.99 20.72 7.62
CA ILE A 150 -28.01 20.58 6.55
C ILE A 150 -28.58 21.33 5.34
N GLY A 151 -28.12 22.56 5.13
CA GLY A 151 -28.51 23.39 3.99
C GLY A 151 -28.58 24.87 4.31
N GLY A 152 -27.44 25.49 4.59
CA GLY A 152 -27.25 26.92 4.30
C GLY A 152 -26.99 27.10 2.79
N PRO A 153 -27.49 28.17 2.15
CA PRO A 153 -27.20 28.45 0.75
C PRO A 153 -25.84 29.13 0.66
N ASP A 154 -24.78 28.37 0.41
CA ASP A 154 -23.58 28.97 -0.18
C ASP A 154 -23.86 29.14 -1.67
N GLU A 155 -23.97 30.40 -2.09
CA GLU A 155 -24.08 30.76 -3.50
C GLU A 155 -22.94 30.14 -4.32
N PRO A 156 -23.21 29.68 -5.56
CA PRO A 156 -22.19 29.14 -6.43
C PRO A 156 -21.31 30.28 -6.94
N GLY A 157 -20.23 30.56 -6.22
CA GLY A 157 -19.12 31.36 -6.72
C GLY A 157 -18.63 30.76 -8.04
N SER A 158 -18.60 31.62 -9.06
CA SER A 158 -18.21 31.32 -10.45
C SER A 158 -17.03 30.35 -10.53
N VAL A 159 -17.23 29.22 -11.22
CA VAL A 159 -16.15 28.32 -11.64
C VAL A 159 -15.27 29.07 -12.63
N LYS A 160 -14.18 29.67 -12.14
CA LYS A 160 -13.08 30.11 -12.99
C LYS A 160 -12.31 28.87 -13.42
N ASN A 161 -12.33 28.60 -14.72
CA ASN A 161 -11.37 27.71 -15.36
C ASN A 161 -9.98 28.34 -15.27
N THR A 162 -9.14 27.86 -14.36
CA THR A 162 -7.69 28.05 -14.40
C THR A 162 -7.00 26.76 -13.99
N ALA A 163 -5.96 26.40 -14.74
CA ALA A 163 -5.08 25.30 -14.39
C ALA A 163 -4.57 25.42 -12.94
N ALA A 164 -4.64 24.31 -12.21
CA ALA A 164 -3.83 23.99 -11.02
C ALA A 164 -3.78 25.03 -9.88
N GLU A 165 -4.93 25.47 -9.36
CA GLU A 165 -4.96 25.80 -7.92
C GLU A 165 -5.05 24.48 -7.15
N GLU A 166 -3.96 24.13 -6.45
CA GLU A 166 -3.93 23.08 -5.41
C GLU A 166 -5.21 23.22 -4.55
N ALA A 167 -5.99 22.15 -4.37
CA ALA A 167 -7.25 22.29 -3.65
C ALA A 167 -6.98 22.78 -2.21
N HIS A 168 -7.90 23.55 -1.60
CA HIS A 168 -7.70 24.02 -0.22
C HIS A 168 -7.35 22.88 0.74
N ASP A 169 -8.05 21.74 0.63
CA ASP A 169 -7.78 20.56 1.46
C ASP A 169 -6.42 19.91 1.16
N GLU A 170 -5.91 20.00 -0.07
CA GLU A 170 -4.59 19.49 -0.43
C GLU A 170 -3.49 20.33 0.23
N ARG A 171 -3.62 21.67 0.21
CA ARG A 171 -2.73 22.57 0.96
C ARG A 171 -2.79 22.33 2.46
N VAL A 172 -4.01 22.22 3.01
CA VAL A 172 -4.23 21.91 4.44
C VAL A 172 -3.58 20.57 4.78
N ASN A 173 -3.72 19.57 3.91
CA ASN A 173 -3.13 18.27 4.16
C ASN A 173 -1.61 18.33 4.10
N LYS A 174 -1.01 18.93 3.07
CA LYS A 174 0.43 19.10 2.98
C LYS A 174 1.00 19.84 4.20
N HIS A 175 0.29 20.86 4.68
CA HIS A 175 0.66 21.56 5.91
C HIS A 175 0.57 20.68 7.16
N PHE A 176 -0.55 19.97 7.35
CA PHE A 176 -0.74 19.01 8.44
C PHE A 176 0.36 17.95 8.45
N MET A 177 0.68 17.40 7.29
CA MET A 177 1.70 16.38 7.10
C MET A 177 3.10 16.88 7.47
N ARG A 178 3.45 18.10 7.02
CA ARG A 178 4.72 18.75 7.39
C ARG A 178 4.83 18.99 8.90
N GLN A 179 3.73 19.38 9.56
CA GLN A 179 3.74 19.61 11.02
C GLN A 179 3.88 18.32 11.83
N ARG A 180 3.37 17.20 11.32
CA ARG A 180 3.37 15.92 12.02
C ARG A 180 4.67 15.15 11.94
N GLN A 181 5.51 15.46 10.96
CA GLN A 181 6.78 14.81 10.85
C GLN A 181 7.59 15.00 12.14
N SER A 182 8.07 13.90 12.71
CA SER A 182 8.94 13.98 13.89
C SER A 182 10.18 14.78 13.52
N ARG A 183 10.54 15.73 14.39
CA ARG A 183 11.73 16.58 14.26
C ARG A 183 13.02 15.89 14.71
N GLU A 184 12.88 14.76 15.39
CA GLU A 184 13.97 14.09 16.11
C GLU A 184 14.27 12.70 15.52
N LYS A 185 13.32 12.10 14.80
CA LYS A 185 13.50 10.78 14.20
C LYS A 185 12.80 10.65 12.85
N LEU A 186 13.48 10.01 11.91
CA LEU A 186 12.93 9.60 10.62
C LEU A 186 13.25 8.14 10.38
N MET A 187 12.26 7.37 9.92
CA MET A 187 12.50 6.01 9.46
C MET A 187 12.87 6.03 7.98
N VAL A 188 13.95 5.35 7.63
CA VAL A 188 14.42 5.17 6.25
C VAL A 188 14.38 3.69 5.92
N GLY A 189 13.67 3.35 4.85
CA GLY A 189 13.56 2.00 4.32
C GLY A 189 14.51 1.81 3.14
N LEU A 190 15.11 0.63 3.04
CA LEU A 190 15.89 0.17 1.90
C LEU A 190 15.31 -1.19 1.45
N VAL A 191 14.92 -1.29 0.19
CA VAL A 191 14.41 -2.52 -0.42
C VAL A 191 15.38 -2.96 -1.51
N ASN A 192 16.14 -4.03 -1.23
CA ASN A 192 17.04 -4.62 -2.21
C ASN A 192 16.30 -5.60 -3.13
N GLY A 193 15.73 -5.10 -4.22
CA GLY A 193 15.13 -5.89 -5.29
C GLY A 193 16.10 -6.31 -6.39
N THR A 194 17.42 -6.31 -6.14
CA THR A 194 18.43 -6.65 -7.15
C THR A 194 19.11 -7.98 -6.81
N PRO A 195 19.74 -8.66 -7.79
CA PRO A 195 20.51 -9.88 -7.51
C PRO A 195 21.84 -9.60 -6.82
N TYR A 196 22.14 -8.34 -6.48
CA TYR A 196 23.44 -7.91 -5.99
C TYR A 196 23.38 -7.66 -4.48
N THR A 197 24.42 -8.11 -3.79
CA THR A 197 24.61 -7.76 -2.39
C THR A 197 24.97 -6.29 -2.27
N TRP A 198 24.23 -5.54 -1.46
CA TRP A 198 24.58 -4.14 -1.18
C TRP A 198 25.56 -4.10 -0.03
N LYS A 199 26.81 -3.73 -0.33
CA LYS A 199 27.88 -3.59 0.66
C LYS A 199 28.10 -2.13 0.98
N ARG A 200 27.98 -1.76 2.25
CA ARG A 200 28.26 -0.40 2.72
C ARG A 200 29.76 -0.11 2.57
N ILE A 201 30.09 0.90 1.79
CA ILE A 201 31.49 1.31 1.51
C ILE A 201 31.87 2.65 2.15
N GLY A 202 30.88 3.41 2.63
CA GLY A 202 31.12 4.70 3.27
C GLY A 202 29.99 5.08 4.22
N ILE A 203 30.36 5.71 5.34
CA ILE A 203 29.39 6.29 6.25
C ILE A 203 29.96 7.53 6.93
N GLU A 204 29.21 8.63 6.87
CA GLU A 204 29.57 9.90 7.48
C GLU A 204 28.36 10.47 8.21
N PHE A 205 28.60 11.00 9.41
CA PHE A 205 27.59 11.63 10.23
C PHE A 205 28.10 12.94 10.78
N ASN A 206 27.27 13.97 10.72
CA ASN A 206 27.48 15.23 11.42
C ASN A 206 26.26 15.52 12.30
N ASP A 207 26.46 15.69 13.60
CA ASP A 207 25.42 16.01 14.58
C ASP A 207 24.20 15.03 14.62
N MET A 208 24.37 13.81 14.10
CA MET A 208 23.40 12.70 14.22
C MET A 208 23.69 11.87 15.48
N ASP A 209 22.69 11.13 15.97
CA ASP A 209 22.92 10.17 17.06
C ASP A 209 23.98 9.12 16.65
N ARG A 210 24.98 8.90 17.51
CA ARG A 210 26.05 7.94 17.24
C ARG A 210 25.52 6.51 17.03
N LYS A 211 24.38 6.14 17.63
CA LYS A 211 23.71 4.85 17.42
C LYS A 211 23.30 4.63 15.97
N MET A 212 23.13 5.70 15.18
CA MET A 212 22.81 5.59 13.75
C MET A 212 23.90 4.85 12.96
N SER A 213 25.18 4.96 13.36
CA SER A 213 26.26 4.19 12.75
C SER A 213 26.10 2.67 12.87
N GLN A 214 25.36 2.25 13.90
CA GLN A 214 25.06 0.85 14.20
C GLN A 214 23.75 0.38 13.57
N THR A 215 22.86 1.29 13.16
CA THR A 215 21.58 0.90 12.54
C THR A 215 21.76 0.51 11.08
N PHE A 216 22.52 1.29 10.30
CA PHE A 216 22.85 0.94 8.91
C PHE A 216 23.77 -0.27 8.85
N ARG A 217 23.31 -1.36 8.23
CA ARG A 217 24.07 -2.60 8.12
C ARG A 217 25.23 -2.46 7.15
N GLU A 218 26.26 -3.27 7.36
CA GLU A 218 27.38 -3.37 6.42
C GLU A 218 26.97 -4.10 5.14
N ILE A 219 26.03 -5.04 5.25
CA ILE A 219 25.56 -5.90 4.16
C ILE A 219 24.04 -5.93 4.17
N ILE A 220 23.43 -5.77 3.00
CA ILE A 220 22.01 -6.03 2.74
C ILE A 220 21.96 -7.04 1.59
N LEU A 221 21.38 -8.21 1.84
CA LEU A 221 21.35 -9.30 0.88
C LEU A 221 20.27 -9.08 -0.19
N PRO A 222 20.40 -9.72 -1.38
CA PRO A 222 19.34 -9.75 -2.39
C PRO A 222 17.98 -10.14 -1.79
N GLY A 223 16.94 -9.36 -2.07
CA GLY A 223 15.57 -9.56 -1.59
C GLY A 223 15.29 -9.07 -0.17
N GLU A 224 16.30 -8.70 0.62
CA GLU A 224 16.13 -8.38 2.03
C GLU A 224 15.49 -6.99 2.26
N PRO A 225 14.37 -6.89 3.03
CA PRO A 225 13.92 -5.61 3.56
C PRO A 225 14.87 -5.14 4.65
N PHE A 226 15.20 -3.86 4.62
CA PHE A 226 15.93 -3.24 5.70
C PHE A 226 15.31 -1.89 6.06
N ALA A 227 15.14 -1.62 7.35
CA ALA A 227 14.71 -0.33 7.85
C ALA A 227 15.69 0.17 8.92
N ALA A 228 16.04 1.44 8.84
CA ALA A 228 16.86 2.14 9.82
C ALA A 228 16.12 3.36 10.35
N TYR A 229 16.32 3.67 11.63
CA TYR A 229 15.92 4.96 12.19
C TYR A 229 17.11 5.92 12.17
N ALA A 230 16.89 7.08 11.58
CA ALA A 230 17.77 8.23 11.61
C ALA A 230 17.32 9.15 12.75
N TYR A 231 18.15 9.29 13.79
CA TYR A 231 17.88 10.18 14.92
C TYR A 231 18.69 11.46 14.79
N THR A 232 18.02 12.61 14.82
CA THR A 232 18.61 13.94 14.63
C THR A 232 18.57 14.70 15.96
N HIS A 233 19.74 15.08 16.48
CA HIS A 233 19.83 15.91 17.71
C HIS A 233 19.89 17.41 17.42
N ASP A 234 20.24 17.77 16.18
CA ASP A 234 20.37 19.16 15.72
C ASP A 234 19.56 19.38 14.43
N LYS A 235 19.16 20.63 14.18
CA LYS A 235 18.50 21.05 12.93
C LYS A 235 19.45 21.12 11.73
N LYS A 236 20.76 20.96 11.95
CA LYS A 236 21.82 20.89 10.93
C LYS A 236 22.42 19.49 10.79
N ALA A 237 21.86 18.50 11.48
CA ALA A 237 22.33 17.13 11.45
C ALA A 237 22.24 16.53 10.03
N LYS A 238 23.28 15.81 9.63
CA LYS A 238 23.40 15.21 8.29
C LYS A 238 23.99 13.82 8.40
N ALA A 239 23.52 12.91 7.56
CA ALA A 239 24.11 11.60 7.35
C ALA A 239 24.31 11.35 5.86
N MET A 240 25.39 10.63 5.54
CA MET A 240 25.65 10.08 4.23
C MET A 240 26.00 8.60 4.40
N VAL A 241 25.30 7.73 3.68
CA VAL A 241 25.55 6.28 3.69
C VAL A 241 25.67 5.81 2.25
N GLN A 242 26.78 5.19 1.89
CA GLN A 242 27.06 4.73 0.53
C GLN A 242 27.09 3.21 0.47
N TYR A 243 26.38 2.63 -0.49
CA TYR A 243 26.36 1.20 -0.76
C TYR A 243 26.81 0.90 -2.20
N GLU A 244 27.72 -0.05 -2.34
CA GLU A 244 28.13 -0.66 -3.60
C GLU A 244 27.29 -1.90 -3.90
N LEU A 245 26.90 -2.09 -5.15
CA LEU A 245 26.25 -3.30 -5.63
C LEU A 245 27.32 -4.31 -6.03
N VAL A 246 27.62 -5.26 -5.13
CA VAL A 246 28.66 -6.27 -5.36
C VAL A 246 28.20 -7.27 -6.42
N GLY A 247 29.02 -7.44 -7.46
CA GLY A 247 28.79 -8.40 -8.54
C GLY A 247 28.32 -7.79 -9.86
N THR A 248 28.18 -6.46 -9.94
CA THR A 248 27.96 -5.77 -11.22
C THR A 248 29.23 -5.78 -12.07
N SER A 249 29.09 -5.72 -13.41
CA SER A 249 30.23 -5.75 -14.33
C SER A 249 31.09 -4.49 -14.24
N GLU A 250 30.45 -3.33 -14.04
CA GLU A 250 31.10 -2.06 -13.70
C GLU A 250 30.78 -1.66 -12.27
N LYS A 251 31.68 -0.87 -11.66
CA LYS A 251 31.46 -0.37 -10.30
C LYS A 251 30.17 0.47 -10.25
N THR A 252 29.23 0.01 -9.43
CA THR A 252 27.87 0.56 -9.33
C THR A 252 27.56 0.81 -7.86
N TRP A 253 27.08 2.01 -7.52
CA TRP A 253 26.78 2.36 -6.14
C TRP A 253 25.68 3.41 -6.04
N PHE A 254 25.10 3.57 -4.86
CA PHE A 254 24.23 4.70 -4.52
C PHE A 254 24.61 5.32 -3.18
N THR A 255 24.35 6.61 -3.02
CA THR A 255 24.58 7.35 -1.77
C THR A 255 23.27 7.89 -1.25
N LEU A 256 22.84 7.37 -0.09
CA LEU A 256 21.73 7.89 0.68
C LEU A 256 22.20 9.10 1.50
N ARG A 257 21.55 10.25 1.31
CA ARG A 257 21.79 11.48 2.08
C ARG A 257 20.56 11.79 2.92
N ILE A 258 20.76 12.00 4.21
CA ILE A 258 19.70 12.37 5.15
C ILE A 258 20.10 13.70 5.76
N SER A 259 19.19 14.68 5.78
CA SER A 259 19.41 15.92 6.49
C SER A 259 18.21 16.28 7.38
N SER A 260 18.54 16.76 8.58
CA SER A 260 17.56 17.28 9.52
C SER A 260 16.87 18.50 8.94
N GLY A 261 15.55 18.62 9.12
CA GLY A 261 14.80 19.75 8.62
C GLY A 261 13.35 19.71 9.09
N GLU A 262 12.60 20.75 8.74
CA GLU A 262 11.15 20.82 8.93
C GLU A 262 10.52 21.13 7.57
N PRO A 263 10.32 20.13 6.69
CA PRO A 263 10.50 18.69 6.88
C PRO A 263 11.95 18.20 6.72
N HIS A 264 12.27 16.98 7.20
CA HIS A 264 13.53 16.31 6.89
C HIS A 264 13.67 16.11 5.37
N GLN A 265 14.91 16.02 4.88
CA GLN A 265 15.18 15.68 3.48
C GLN A 265 15.93 14.35 3.41
N VAL A 266 15.48 13.46 2.53
CA VAL A 266 16.18 12.21 2.20
C VAL A 266 16.30 12.11 0.69
N THR A 267 17.53 12.02 0.21
CA THR A 267 17.82 11.86 -1.22
C THR A 267 18.75 10.68 -1.46
N VAL A 268 18.73 10.18 -2.69
CA VAL A 268 19.62 9.12 -3.16
C VAL A 268 20.33 9.58 -4.42
N GLU A 269 21.65 9.59 -4.38
CA GLU A 269 22.51 9.90 -5.53
C GLU A 269 22.96 8.61 -6.20
N TYR A 270 22.82 8.53 -7.53
CA TYR A 270 23.28 7.39 -8.32
C TYR A 270 24.73 7.56 -8.75
N GLY A 271 25.54 6.53 -8.53
CA GLY A 271 26.97 6.60 -8.72
C GLY A 271 27.58 5.42 -9.46
N GLY A 272 28.75 5.66 -10.05
CA GLY A 272 29.41 4.68 -10.91
C GLY A 272 28.60 4.46 -12.20
N ALA A 273 28.28 3.21 -12.50
CA ALA A 273 27.48 2.83 -13.66
C ALA A 273 25.96 2.75 -13.39
N LEU A 274 25.49 3.14 -12.20
CA LEU A 274 24.06 3.06 -11.86
C LEU A 274 23.21 3.98 -12.74
N GLU A 275 22.30 3.38 -13.51
CA GLU A 275 21.24 4.04 -14.26
C GLU A 275 19.94 3.28 -14.08
N THR A 276 18.83 4.01 -14.09
CA THR A 276 17.47 3.49 -13.89
C THR A 276 16.59 3.86 -15.08
N VAL A 277 15.49 3.12 -15.25
CA VAL A 277 14.43 3.44 -16.20
C VAL A 277 13.59 4.55 -15.58
N ALA A 278 13.82 5.77 -16.05
CA ALA A 278 13.16 6.98 -15.60
C ALA A 278 12.79 7.88 -16.78
N ASN A 279 12.01 8.91 -16.50
CA ASN A 279 11.74 9.96 -17.49
C ASN A 279 12.90 10.95 -17.57
N GLY A 280 13.54 11.05 -18.73
CA GLY A 280 14.59 12.04 -18.99
C GLY A 280 15.89 11.77 -18.23
N ASN A 281 16.39 12.77 -17.51
CA ASN A 281 17.71 12.72 -16.86
C ASN A 281 17.67 12.23 -15.41
N GLU A 282 16.48 11.99 -14.83
CA GLU A 282 16.34 11.62 -13.41
C GLU A 282 16.96 10.26 -13.09
N GLY A 283 17.05 9.36 -14.07
CA GLY A 283 17.65 8.02 -13.91
C GLY A 283 19.07 7.88 -14.43
N LYS A 284 19.76 8.98 -14.70
CA LYS A 284 21.12 8.98 -15.25
C LYS A 284 22.19 8.96 -14.17
N ARG A 285 23.41 8.54 -14.53
CA ARG A 285 24.57 8.55 -13.63
C ARG A 285 24.75 9.94 -13.03
N GLY A 286 24.92 10.01 -11.71
CA GLY A 286 25.07 11.26 -10.95
C GLY A 286 23.75 11.98 -10.67
N SER A 287 22.60 11.43 -11.07
CA SER A 287 21.31 12.01 -10.71
C SER A 287 21.03 11.86 -9.21
N VAL A 288 20.15 12.70 -8.69
CA VAL A 288 19.73 12.70 -7.29
C VAL A 288 18.22 12.61 -7.23
N VAL A 289 17.72 11.59 -6.56
CA VAL A 289 16.29 11.32 -6.38
C VAL A 289 15.86 11.71 -4.98
N ASP A 290 14.79 12.49 -4.87
CA ASP A 290 14.16 12.86 -3.60
C ASP A 290 13.14 11.80 -3.19
N LEU A 291 13.25 11.30 -1.95
CA LEU A 291 12.28 10.36 -1.38
C LEU A 291 11.01 11.07 -0.86
N ASN A 292 10.83 12.36 -1.17
CA ASN A 292 9.62 13.15 -1.00
C ASN A 292 9.09 13.17 0.44
N VAL A 293 10.03 13.28 1.38
CA VAL A 293 9.74 13.30 2.80
C VAL A 293 8.84 14.48 3.19
N ASP A 294 8.94 15.58 2.45
CA ASP A 294 8.10 16.77 2.62
C ASP A 294 6.61 16.54 2.32
N ARG A 295 6.27 15.37 1.79
CA ARG A 295 4.91 14.90 1.57
C ARG A 295 4.40 13.97 2.68
N GLY A 296 5.14 13.87 3.78
CA GLY A 296 4.75 13.25 5.05
C GLY A 296 4.70 11.73 5.05
N VAL A 297 5.52 11.10 4.20
CA VAL A 297 5.74 9.65 4.22
C VAL A 297 6.11 9.17 5.63
N ALA A 298 5.54 8.04 6.05
CA ALA A 298 5.82 7.47 7.37
C ALA A 298 7.23 6.83 7.44
N CYS A 299 7.75 6.41 6.29
CA CYS A 299 9.06 5.83 6.09
C CYS A 299 9.59 6.20 4.71
N ALA A 300 10.64 7.01 4.66
CA ALA A 300 11.29 7.38 3.40
C ALA A 300 11.98 6.15 2.82
N THR A 301 11.39 5.53 1.81
CA THR A 301 11.87 4.22 1.32
C THR A 301 12.56 4.36 -0.02
N PHE A 302 13.83 3.95 -0.08
CA PHE A 302 14.54 3.72 -1.32
C PHE A 302 14.36 2.26 -1.75
N TYR A 303 13.89 2.05 -2.97
CA TYR A 303 13.86 0.75 -3.59
C TYR A 303 14.68 0.79 -4.86
N LEU A 304 15.41 -0.29 -5.12
CA LEU A 304 16.11 -0.50 -6.38
C LEU A 304 15.87 -1.95 -6.77
N THR A 305 15.36 -2.15 -7.98
CA THR A 305 14.91 -3.45 -8.46
C THR A 305 15.36 -3.70 -9.91
N GLY A 306 15.46 -4.96 -10.30
CA GLY A 306 15.96 -5.36 -11.62
C GLY A 306 17.46 -5.70 -11.60
N SER A 307 18.10 -5.69 -12.76
CA SER A 307 19.50 -6.08 -12.95
C SER A 307 20.27 -5.07 -13.78
N GLU A 308 21.59 -5.26 -13.90
CA GLU A 308 22.44 -4.42 -14.74
C GLU A 308 21.87 -4.30 -16.17
N GLY A 309 21.85 -3.07 -16.68
CA GLY A 309 21.22 -2.70 -17.95
C GLY A 309 19.76 -2.22 -17.83
N ARG A 310 19.06 -2.55 -16.73
CA ARG A 310 17.66 -2.12 -16.52
C ARG A 310 17.29 -2.15 -15.03
N PHE A 311 17.67 -1.12 -14.29
CA PHE A 311 17.18 -0.92 -12.93
C PHE A 311 15.89 -0.08 -12.92
N LEU A 312 15.01 -0.33 -11.96
CA LEU A 312 13.85 0.51 -11.63
C LEU A 312 14.00 1.00 -10.19
N SER A 313 13.54 2.22 -9.92
CA SER A 313 13.75 2.89 -8.64
C SER A 313 12.67 3.97 -8.41
N ASN A 314 12.80 4.77 -7.35
CA ASN A 314 11.86 5.83 -6.93
C ASN A 314 11.53 6.87 -8.02
N ASP A 315 12.41 7.04 -9.00
CA ASP A 315 12.29 7.89 -10.19
C ASP A 315 11.55 7.23 -11.37
N ALA A 316 10.94 6.06 -11.13
CA ALA A 316 10.08 5.39 -12.09
C ALA A 316 9.04 6.35 -12.72
N PRO A 317 8.79 6.23 -14.03
CA PRO A 317 7.78 7.03 -14.72
C PRO A 317 6.41 6.93 -14.07
N VAL A 318 5.61 8.00 -14.17
CA VAL A 318 4.24 8.03 -13.65
C VAL A 318 3.37 6.93 -14.28
N ASN A 319 3.55 6.69 -15.58
CA ASN A 319 2.96 5.61 -16.36
C ASN A 319 3.81 4.32 -16.22
N TRP A 320 3.96 3.87 -14.97
CA TRP A 320 4.82 2.73 -14.65
C TRP A 320 4.31 1.42 -15.26
N MET A 321 3.00 1.21 -15.40
CA MET A 321 2.49 -0.02 -16.01
C MET A 321 2.86 -0.09 -17.49
N HIS A 322 2.69 1.01 -18.22
CA HIS A 322 3.11 1.13 -19.61
C HIS A 322 4.61 0.89 -19.79
N THR A 323 5.41 1.50 -18.89
CA THR A 323 6.88 1.35 -18.88
C THR A 323 7.33 -0.09 -18.66
N MET A 324 6.53 -0.86 -17.91
CA MET A 324 6.78 -2.26 -17.59
C MET A 324 6.06 -3.24 -18.52
N LEU A 325 5.45 -2.80 -19.64
CA LEU A 325 4.64 -3.70 -20.49
C LEU A 325 5.43 -4.87 -21.07
N GLU A 326 6.74 -4.70 -21.29
CA GLU A 326 7.59 -5.80 -21.73
C GLU A 326 7.67 -6.92 -20.67
N GLU A 327 7.62 -6.53 -19.40
CA GLU A 327 7.67 -7.42 -18.25
C GLU A 327 6.31 -8.00 -17.89
N ILE A 328 5.28 -7.16 -17.79
CA ILE A 328 3.97 -7.54 -17.25
C ILE A 328 2.91 -7.78 -18.31
N GLY A 329 3.16 -7.41 -19.57
CA GLY A 329 2.14 -7.39 -20.63
C GLY A 329 1.53 -8.77 -20.92
N ASN A 330 2.32 -9.83 -20.80
CA ASN A 330 1.85 -11.21 -21.03
C ASN A 330 1.27 -11.86 -19.77
N HIS A 331 1.39 -11.21 -18.61
CA HIS A 331 0.80 -11.66 -17.37
C HIS A 331 -0.62 -11.15 -17.22
N THR A 332 -1.40 -11.82 -16.37
CA THR A 332 -2.81 -11.51 -16.11
C THR A 332 -2.99 -10.66 -14.85
N LEU A 333 -4.18 -10.09 -14.66
CA LEU A 333 -4.54 -9.39 -13.41
C LEU A 333 -4.40 -10.27 -12.14
N ARG A 334 -4.51 -11.60 -12.28
CA ARG A 334 -4.32 -12.58 -11.21
C ARG A 334 -2.85 -12.90 -10.92
N GLU A 335 -1.94 -12.49 -11.80
CA GLU A 335 -0.51 -12.74 -11.66
C GLU A 335 0.27 -11.50 -11.24
N ILE A 336 -0.26 -10.30 -11.44
CA ILE A 336 0.43 -9.06 -11.05
C ILE A 336 -0.06 -8.53 -9.70
N MET A 337 0.78 -7.66 -9.11
CA MET A 337 0.40 -6.79 -8.01
C MET A 337 -0.01 -5.40 -8.51
N LEU A 338 -1.14 -4.89 -8.03
CA LEU A 338 -1.62 -3.53 -8.22
C LEU A 338 -1.80 -2.81 -6.88
N PRO A 339 -1.28 -1.57 -6.75
CA PRO A 339 -1.61 -0.67 -5.65
C PRO A 339 -3.10 -0.32 -5.60
N ARG A 340 -3.74 -0.50 -4.44
CA ARG A 340 -5.14 -0.13 -4.16
C ARG A 340 -5.21 0.97 -3.09
N SER A 341 -6.12 1.93 -3.28
CA SER A 341 -6.41 2.98 -2.29
C SER A 341 -7.76 2.73 -1.63
N HIS A 342 -7.79 2.61 -0.30
CA HIS A 342 -9.00 2.36 0.48
C HIS A 342 -9.80 3.64 0.76
N HIS A 343 -11.11 3.65 0.47
CA HIS A 343 -11.93 4.87 0.41
C HIS A 343 -11.22 6.02 -0.31
N ALA A 344 -10.83 5.80 -1.57
CA ALA A 344 -9.89 6.65 -2.29
C ALA A 344 -10.32 8.13 -2.35
N GLY A 345 -11.63 8.40 -2.32
CA GLY A 345 -12.19 9.75 -2.34
C GLY A 345 -12.22 10.50 -1.02
N MET A 346 -11.88 9.86 0.09
CA MET A 346 -11.90 10.47 1.42
C MET A 346 -10.57 11.17 1.72
N TYR A 347 -10.15 12.07 0.84
CA TYR A 347 -8.99 12.97 1.03
C TYR A 347 -9.39 14.43 1.33
N THR A 348 -10.69 14.71 1.31
CA THR A 348 -11.33 16.00 1.57
C THR A 348 -12.63 15.73 2.32
N LEU A 349 -13.19 16.73 3.01
CA LEU A 349 -14.53 16.66 3.57
C LEU A 349 -15.42 17.71 2.91
N ASN A 350 -16.42 17.26 2.16
CA ASN A 350 -17.41 18.14 1.56
C ASN A 350 -18.43 18.59 2.62
N GLY A 351 -18.56 19.91 2.83
CA GLY A 351 -19.44 20.50 3.85
C GLY A 351 -18.79 20.75 5.21
N GLY A 352 -17.48 20.56 5.34
CA GLY A 352 -16.68 20.92 6.52
C GLY A 352 -16.80 19.96 7.70
N ASP A 353 -18.02 19.61 8.09
CA ASP A 353 -18.33 18.72 9.22
C ASP A 353 -19.07 17.46 8.77
N GLY A 354 -18.81 16.33 9.43
CA GLY A 354 -19.55 15.10 9.18
C GLY A 354 -20.94 15.09 9.82
N VAL A 355 -21.69 14.02 9.54
CA VAL A 355 -22.96 13.71 10.21
C VAL A 355 -22.65 12.97 11.51
N GLY A 356 -23.30 13.39 12.60
CA GLY A 356 -23.15 12.75 13.91
C GLY A 356 -21.74 12.93 14.48
N PHE A 357 -21.01 11.83 14.64
CA PHE A 357 -19.63 11.83 15.15
C PHE A 357 -18.60 11.71 14.02
N GLY A 358 -19.04 11.72 12.76
CA GLY A 358 -18.13 11.71 11.62
C GLY A 358 -17.36 13.02 11.52
N GLY A 359 -16.08 12.93 11.19
CA GLY A 359 -15.23 14.10 10.95
C GLY A 359 -13.82 13.69 10.56
N ARG A 360 -12.94 14.69 10.44
CA ARG A 360 -11.56 14.54 9.95
C ARG A 360 -10.75 13.44 10.67
N GLY A 361 -11.07 13.14 11.92
CA GLY A 361 -10.40 12.09 12.69
C GLY A 361 -10.79 10.66 12.30
N ASN A 362 -12.01 10.41 11.86
CA ASN A 362 -12.56 9.05 11.73
C ASN A 362 -13.21 8.74 10.39
N THR A 363 -13.25 9.70 9.48
CA THR A 363 -13.76 9.48 8.12
C THR A 363 -12.72 9.75 7.04
N TRP A 364 -11.70 10.55 7.37
CA TRP A 364 -10.65 10.94 6.43
C TRP A 364 -9.57 9.86 6.35
N THR A 365 -9.54 9.11 5.24
CA THR A 365 -8.64 7.96 5.06
C THR A 365 -7.44 8.25 4.16
N GLN A 366 -7.52 9.25 3.27
CA GLN A 366 -6.47 9.51 2.27
C GLN A 366 -5.80 10.88 2.36
N ASP A 367 -4.52 10.92 2.03
CA ASP A 367 -3.71 12.14 2.07
C ASP A 367 -3.67 12.88 0.73
N TYR A 368 -3.75 12.16 -0.37
CA TYR A 368 -3.65 12.69 -1.71
C TYR A 368 -5.00 12.76 -2.40
N SER A 369 -5.11 13.71 -3.33
CA SER A 369 -6.20 13.70 -4.32
C SER A 369 -6.19 12.39 -5.10
N VAL A 370 -7.31 11.99 -5.71
CA VAL A 370 -7.34 10.77 -6.54
C VAL A 370 -6.32 10.88 -7.69
N TYR A 371 -6.15 12.07 -8.27
CA TYR A 371 -5.11 12.30 -9.28
C TYR A 371 -3.69 12.03 -8.74
N ASP A 372 -3.37 12.49 -7.53
CA ASP A 372 -2.04 12.29 -6.93
C ASP A 372 -1.83 10.88 -6.38
N GLN A 373 -2.89 10.20 -5.96
CA GLN A 373 -2.86 8.76 -5.66
C GLN A 373 -2.46 7.96 -6.91
N LEU A 374 -3.02 8.28 -8.08
CA LEU A 374 -2.65 7.65 -9.36
C LEU A 374 -1.23 8.03 -9.79
N LYS A 375 -0.89 9.32 -9.69
CA LYS A 375 0.36 9.91 -10.20
C LYS A 375 1.59 9.58 -9.34
N ILE A 376 1.49 9.85 -8.05
CA ILE A 376 2.59 9.76 -7.09
C ILE A 376 2.55 8.41 -6.39
N GLY A 377 1.38 8.04 -5.86
CA GLY A 377 1.18 6.76 -5.15
C GLY A 377 1.25 5.52 -6.04
N GLY A 378 1.09 5.69 -7.36
CA GLY A 378 1.03 4.60 -8.34
C GLY A 378 -0.23 3.73 -8.23
N VAL A 379 -1.28 4.24 -7.57
CA VAL A 379 -2.57 3.56 -7.41
C VAL A 379 -3.16 3.19 -8.77
N ARG A 380 -3.67 1.97 -8.91
CA ARG A 380 -4.37 1.49 -10.12
C ARG A 380 -5.73 0.86 -9.80
N VAL A 381 -6.04 0.69 -8.52
CA VAL A 381 -7.36 0.27 -8.03
C VAL A 381 -7.90 1.28 -7.02
N ILE A 382 -9.08 1.82 -7.30
CA ILE A 382 -9.76 2.86 -6.51
C ILE A 382 -10.95 2.20 -5.80
N ASP A 383 -10.91 2.13 -4.46
CA ASP A 383 -12.08 1.76 -3.63
C ASP A 383 -13.02 2.97 -3.55
N SER A 384 -14.22 2.83 -4.12
CA SER A 384 -15.22 3.90 -4.24
C SER A 384 -16.50 3.54 -3.49
N ARG A 385 -16.92 4.40 -2.54
CA ARG A 385 -18.10 4.16 -1.68
C ARG A 385 -19.00 5.38 -1.67
N LEU A 386 -20.13 5.28 -2.36
CA LEU A 386 -20.83 6.46 -2.88
C LEU A 386 -22.12 6.80 -2.14
N VAL A 387 -22.32 8.08 -1.82
CA VAL A 387 -23.59 8.65 -1.36
C VAL A 387 -24.22 9.54 -2.43
N LEU A 388 -25.51 9.33 -2.72
CA LEU A 388 -26.30 10.23 -3.58
C LEU A 388 -27.12 11.21 -2.73
N THR A 389 -26.93 12.51 -3.00
CA THR A 389 -27.72 13.56 -2.38
C THR A 389 -29.04 13.76 -3.11
N ARG A 390 -30.18 13.67 -2.42
CA ARG A 390 -31.50 13.74 -3.08
C ARG A 390 -31.83 15.13 -3.63
N ARG A 391 -31.45 16.20 -2.93
CA ARG A 391 -31.81 17.58 -3.29
C ARG A 391 -31.06 18.06 -4.53
N GLU A 392 -29.78 17.72 -4.63
CA GLU A 392 -28.91 18.22 -5.69
C GLU A 392 -28.58 17.15 -6.73
N LYS A 393 -28.99 15.90 -6.49
CA LYS A 393 -28.63 14.73 -7.30
C LYS A 393 -27.12 14.61 -7.53
N LYS A 394 -26.33 15.01 -6.53
CA LYS A 394 -24.87 14.93 -6.57
C LYS A 394 -24.42 13.66 -5.89
N VAL A 395 -23.42 13.02 -6.48
CA VAL A 395 -22.79 11.82 -5.93
C VAL A 395 -21.48 12.24 -5.25
N PHE A 396 -21.24 11.72 -4.06
CA PHE A 396 -20.01 11.95 -3.30
C PHE A 396 -19.45 10.63 -2.83
N GLU A 397 -18.14 10.60 -2.64
CA GLU A 397 -17.49 9.58 -1.84
C GLU A 397 -17.91 9.71 -0.38
N SER A 398 -17.82 8.63 0.38
CA SER A 398 -18.27 8.61 1.76
C SER A 398 -17.52 7.58 2.59
N HIS A 399 -17.48 7.85 3.88
CA HIS A 399 -17.02 6.89 4.87
C HIS A 399 -17.71 7.18 6.20
N GLY A 400 -18.18 6.13 6.85
CA GLY A 400 -18.92 6.23 8.10
C GLY A 400 -19.69 4.96 8.41
N SER A 401 -20.10 4.83 9.66
CA SER A 401 -20.74 3.63 10.20
C SER A 401 -22.05 3.96 10.88
N LYS A 402 -22.91 2.96 11.08
CA LYS A 402 -24.11 3.13 11.91
C LYS A 402 -23.78 2.93 13.39
N VAL A 403 -23.99 3.97 14.20
CA VAL A 403 -23.86 3.93 15.66
C VAL A 403 -25.24 4.16 16.27
N ALA A 404 -25.68 3.24 17.13
CA ALA A 404 -27.02 3.26 17.74
C ALA A 404 -28.17 3.43 16.71
N GLY A 405 -28.00 2.90 15.50
CA GLY A 405 -29.01 2.96 14.42
C GLY A 405 -29.01 4.25 13.60
N ALA A 406 -28.24 5.27 13.99
CA ALA A 406 -27.99 6.48 13.20
C ALA A 406 -26.68 6.34 12.42
N TRP A 407 -26.56 6.99 11.26
CA TRP A 407 -25.30 7.01 10.51
C TRP A 407 -24.40 8.15 10.99
N HIS A 408 -23.13 7.83 11.22
CA HIS A 408 -22.09 8.76 11.65
C HIS A 408 -20.95 8.66 10.64
N GLY A 409 -20.65 9.75 9.95
CA GLY A 409 -19.69 9.72 8.85
C GLY A 409 -19.51 11.06 8.15
N SER A 410 -18.82 11.08 7.03
CA SER A 410 -18.61 12.30 6.25
C SER A 410 -18.68 12.00 4.75
N LEU A 411 -18.92 13.06 3.98
CA LEU A 411 -18.83 13.03 2.53
C LEU A 411 -17.45 13.51 2.09
N GLY A 412 -16.86 12.78 1.16
CA GLY A 412 -15.55 13.07 0.56
C GLY A 412 -15.68 13.87 -0.72
N VAL A 413 -14.78 13.60 -1.66
CA VAL A 413 -14.76 14.23 -2.98
C VAL A 413 -16.09 14.00 -3.72
N SER A 414 -16.54 14.99 -4.50
CA SER A 414 -17.64 14.79 -5.43
C SER A 414 -17.24 13.84 -6.55
N HIS A 415 -18.17 13.03 -7.02
CA HIS A 415 -17.94 12.09 -8.11
C HIS A 415 -17.53 12.81 -9.40
N ASP A 416 -18.09 14.00 -9.66
CA ASP A 416 -17.68 14.85 -10.79
C ASP A 416 -16.19 15.22 -10.73
N SER A 417 -15.68 15.54 -9.53
CA SER A 417 -14.26 15.87 -9.34
C SER A 417 -13.38 14.62 -9.46
N MET A 418 -13.81 13.48 -8.92
CA MET A 418 -13.11 12.20 -9.08
C MET A 418 -12.97 11.81 -10.56
N ILE A 419 -14.06 11.87 -11.34
CA ILE A 419 -14.04 11.58 -12.79
C ILE A 419 -13.11 12.53 -13.53
N LYS A 420 -13.14 13.83 -13.22
CA LYS A 420 -12.23 14.81 -13.83
C LYS A 420 -10.76 14.48 -13.54
N GLN A 421 -10.45 14.08 -12.31
CA GLN A 421 -9.09 13.70 -11.91
C GLN A 421 -8.60 12.44 -12.63
N ILE A 422 -9.43 11.40 -12.74
CA ILE A 422 -9.11 10.17 -13.46
C ILE A 422 -8.92 10.45 -14.96
N ASN A 423 -9.83 11.20 -15.57
CA ASN A 423 -9.73 11.59 -16.99
C ASN A 423 -8.45 12.39 -17.25
N ARG A 424 -8.14 13.37 -16.37
CA ARG A 424 -6.91 14.15 -16.46
C ARG A 424 -5.67 13.27 -16.37
N PHE A 425 -5.64 12.31 -15.45
CA PHE A 425 -4.52 11.38 -15.34
C PHE A 425 -4.33 10.60 -16.64
N ASN A 426 -5.39 10.03 -17.23
CA ASN A 426 -5.29 9.29 -18.48
C ASN A 426 -4.90 10.18 -19.68
N ASP A 427 -5.34 11.44 -19.71
CA ASP A 427 -4.97 12.40 -20.75
C ASP A 427 -3.47 12.77 -20.65
N GLU A 428 -2.91 12.86 -19.44
CA GLU A 428 -1.49 13.22 -19.21
C GLU A 428 -0.53 12.01 -19.26
N TYR A 429 -1.02 10.81 -18.89
CA TYR A 429 -0.24 9.58 -18.76
C TYR A 429 -0.99 8.39 -19.39
N PRO A 430 -1.06 8.32 -20.73
CA PRO A 430 -1.75 7.24 -21.43
C PRO A 430 -1.04 5.90 -21.23
N GLY A 431 -1.78 4.80 -21.46
CA GLY A 431 -1.26 3.44 -21.41
C GLY A 431 -1.38 2.77 -20.04
N GLU A 432 -2.20 3.32 -19.15
CA GLU A 432 -2.38 2.82 -17.78
C GLU A 432 -3.76 2.16 -17.60
N LEU A 433 -3.81 1.16 -16.72
CA LEU A 433 -5.06 0.50 -16.33
C LEU A 433 -5.59 1.10 -15.02
N ILE A 434 -6.86 1.49 -15.00
CA ILE A 434 -7.52 1.98 -13.78
C ILE A 434 -8.79 1.14 -13.55
N ILE A 435 -8.85 0.50 -12.38
CA ILE A 435 -10.03 -0.22 -11.91
C ILE A 435 -10.70 0.61 -10.82
N ILE A 436 -11.96 0.95 -11.02
CA ILE A 436 -12.82 1.55 -10.00
C ILE A 436 -13.66 0.42 -9.40
N ASP A 437 -13.31 0.02 -8.18
CA ASP A 437 -14.00 -1.00 -7.41
C ASP A 437 -15.06 -0.31 -6.53
N VAL A 438 -16.31 -0.34 -6.99
CA VAL A 438 -17.43 0.31 -6.29
C VAL A 438 -18.00 -0.66 -5.26
N ASP A 439 -17.94 -0.32 -3.97
CA ASP A 439 -18.62 -1.12 -2.95
C ASP A 439 -20.12 -0.80 -2.94
N GLY A 440 -20.87 -1.74 -3.47
CA GLY A 440 -22.31 -1.67 -3.61
C GLY A 440 -23.08 -1.68 -2.29
N ARG A 441 -22.49 -2.21 -1.21
CA ARG A 441 -23.14 -2.27 0.12
C ARG A 441 -23.20 -0.89 0.77
N GLU A 442 -22.21 -0.06 0.45
CA GLU A 442 -22.05 1.30 0.97
C GLU A 442 -22.62 2.39 0.05
N MET A 443 -23.25 1.99 -1.06
CA MET A 443 -24.01 2.92 -1.88
C MET A 443 -25.26 3.40 -1.13
N ARG A 444 -25.25 4.64 -0.62
CA ARG A 444 -26.27 5.17 0.31
C ARG A 444 -26.96 6.45 -0.16
N ASP A 445 -28.16 6.71 0.35
CA ASP A 445 -28.80 8.03 0.24
C ASP A 445 -28.32 8.99 1.33
N ASN A 446 -28.49 10.30 1.13
CA ASN A 446 -28.06 11.29 2.12
C ASN A 446 -29.10 11.65 3.20
N LYS A 447 -30.30 11.03 3.22
CA LYS A 447 -31.37 11.40 4.16
C LYS A 447 -31.35 10.52 5.41
N LYS A 448 -31.28 9.22 5.19
CA LYS A 448 -31.25 8.21 6.26
C LYS A 448 -30.03 7.31 6.13
N PHE A 449 -29.17 7.54 5.13
CA PHE A 449 -28.04 6.66 4.82
C PHE A 449 -28.50 5.21 4.62
N ASN A 450 -29.70 5.09 4.06
CA ASN A 450 -30.24 3.83 3.57
C ASN A 450 -29.52 3.45 2.28
N GLN A 451 -29.45 2.16 1.97
CA GLN A 451 -28.97 1.73 0.67
C GLN A 451 -29.75 2.43 -0.45
N LEU A 452 -29.03 2.81 -1.52
CA LEU A 452 -29.65 3.36 -2.70
C LEU A 452 -30.61 2.35 -3.33
N ASP A 453 -31.77 2.85 -3.73
CA ASP A 453 -32.70 2.14 -4.60
C ASP A 453 -32.15 2.05 -6.03
N ALA A 454 -32.83 1.28 -6.88
CA ALA A 454 -32.41 1.05 -8.26
C ALA A 454 -32.28 2.35 -9.08
N ALA A 455 -33.13 3.35 -8.81
CA ALA A 455 -33.04 4.65 -9.49
C ALA A 455 -31.80 5.43 -9.07
N GLY A 456 -31.46 5.41 -7.78
CA GLY A 456 -30.24 6.01 -7.26
C GLY A 456 -28.97 5.32 -7.80
N VAL A 457 -28.97 3.99 -7.88
CA VAL A 457 -27.86 3.23 -8.48
C VAL A 457 -27.73 3.57 -9.97
N ALA A 458 -28.84 3.62 -10.73
CA ALA A 458 -28.81 4.00 -12.15
C ALA A 458 -28.24 5.41 -12.35
N HIS A 459 -28.53 6.35 -11.45
CA HIS A 459 -27.93 7.70 -11.49
C HIS A 459 -26.42 7.68 -11.28
N VAL A 460 -25.93 6.83 -10.37
CA VAL A 460 -24.49 6.63 -10.17
C VAL A 460 -23.84 6.01 -11.42
N VAL A 461 -24.45 4.97 -11.98
CA VAL A 461 -23.97 4.31 -13.20
C VAL A 461 -23.88 5.30 -14.36
N GLU A 462 -24.91 6.13 -14.56
CA GLU A 462 -24.93 7.16 -15.59
C GLU A 462 -23.79 8.18 -15.39
N SER A 463 -23.50 8.54 -14.13
CA SER A 463 -22.40 9.45 -13.85
C SER A 463 -21.03 8.90 -14.26
N PHE A 464 -20.81 7.58 -14.13
CA PHE A 464 -19.57 6.91 -14.57
C PHE A 464 -19.39 6.89 -16.09
N LYS A 465 -20.47 7.03 -16.89
CA LYS A 465 -20.35 7.10 -18.36
C LYS A 465 -19.57 8.33 -18.86
N ARG A 466 -19.21 9.27 -17.98
CA ARG A 466 -18.32 10.40 -18.29
C ARG A 466 -16.82 10.08 -18.15
N LEU A 467 -16.46 8.91 -17.63
CA LEU A 467 -15.08 8.43 -17.67
C LEU A 467 -14.67 8.20 -19.11
N LYS A 468 -13.54 8.77 -19.51
CA LYS A 468 -12.89 8.48 -20.79
C LYS A 468 -12.17 7.13 -20.69
N HIS A 469 -11.79 6.58 -21.84
CA HIS A 469 -10.96 5.37 -21.92
C HIS A 469 -11.57 4.13 -21.27
N ARG A 470 -12.90 4.06 -21.11
CA ARG A 470 -13.54 2.85 -20.63
C ARG A 470 -13.22 1.67 -21.54
N ALA A 471 -12.81 0.55 -20.95
CA ALA A 471 -12.38 -0.63 -21.69
C ALA A 471 -13.54 -1.26 -22.47
N VAL A 472 -13.26 -1.84 -23.62
CA VAL A 472 -14.22 -2.67 -24.36
C VAL A 472 -13.88 -4.13 -24.10
N LEU A 473 -14.70 -4.80 -23.29
CA LEU A 473 -14.45 -6.16 -22.82
C LEU A 473 -15.51 -7.13 -23.35
N VAL A 474 -15.22 -8.43 -23.28
CA VAL A 474 -16.18 -9.47 -23.65
C VAL A 474 -17.08 -9.76 -22.44
N PRO A 475 -18.42 -9.62 -22.56
CA PRO A 475 -19.33 -9.94 -21.46
C PRO A 475 -19.17 -11.38 -20.95
N GLY A 476 -19.17 -11.56 -19.62
CA GLY A 476 -19.04 -12.87 -18.98
C GLY A 476 -17.63 -13.47 -18.99
N GLU A 477 -16.64 -12.81 -19.58
CA GLU A 477 -15.25 -13.26 -19.51
C GLU A 477 -14.62 -12.89 -18.16
N ASP A 478 -13.89 -13.84 -17.56
CA ASP A 478 -13.10 -13.58 -16.36
C ASP A 478 -11.86 -12.74 -16.71
N ILE A 479 -11.97 -11.43 -16.52
CA ILE A 479 -10.89 -10.49 -16.83
C ILE A 479 -9.72 -10.60 -15.85
N ALA A 480 -9.86 -11.34 -14.74
CA ALA A 480 -8.70 -11.64 -13.91
C ALA A 480 -7.66 -12.50 -14.67
N GLN A 481 -8.09 -13.22 -15.72
CA GLN A 481 -7.28 -14.15 -16.51
C GLN A 481 -6.82 -13.60 -17.86
N ILE A 482 -7.21 -12.38 -18.23
CA ILE A 482 -6.76 -11.80 -19.50
C ILE A 482 -5.40 -11.12 -19.33
N PRO A 483 -4.48 -11.23 -20.31
CA PRO A 483 -3.20 -10.55 -20.24
C PRO A 483 -3.33 -9.03 -20.21
N ILE A 484 -2.42 -8.35 -19.51
CA ILE A 484 -2.38 -6.88 -19.43
C ILE A 484 -2.27 -6.23 -20.82
N ASN A 485 -1.56 -6.86 -21.76
CA ASN A 485 -1.46 -6.40 -23.15
C ASN A 485 -2.81 -6.26 -23.84
N ARG A 486 -3.82 -7.04 -23.45
CA ARG A 486 -5.16 -6.90 -24.02
C ARG A 486 -5.88 -5.64 -23.52
N LEU A 487 -5.50 -5.13 -22.36
CA LEU A 487 -6.09 -3.94 -21.76
C LEU A 487 -5.39 -2.66 -22.21
N ILE A 488 -4.06 -2.66 -22.22
CA ILE A 488 -3.26 -1.42 -22.40
C ILE A 488 -2.07 -1.58 -23.39
N GLY A 489 -1.97 -2.72 -24.07
CA GLY A 489 -0.84 -3.04 -24.96
C GLY A 489 -0.79 -2.22 -26.26
N ASP A 490 -1.89 -1.56 -26.63
CA ASP A 490 -1.92 -0.62 -27.77
C ASP A 490 -1.48 0.81 -27.39
N GLY A 491 -1.01 0.99 -26.14
CA GLY A 491 -0.58 2.28 -25.60
C GLY A 491 -1.73 3.20 -25.16
N LYS A 492 -2.99 2.76 -25.25
CA LYS A 492 -4.13 3.52 -24.72
C LYS A 492 -4.42 3.10 -23.28
N SER A 493 -4.89 4.05 -22.48
CA SER A 493 -5.40 3.73 -21.14
C SER A 493 -6.68 2.90 -21.22
N ALA A 494 -6.94 2.14 -20.15
CA ALA A 494 -8.17 1.38 -19.96
C ALA A 494 -8.76 1.69 -18.58
N VAL A 495 -10.06 1.98 -18.54
CA VAL A 495 -10.82 2.20 -17.31
C VAL A 495 -11.90 1.14 -17.19
N ILE A 496 -11.94 0.46 -16.04
CA ILE A 496 -12.89 -0.59 -15.73
C ILE A 496 -13.67 -0.19 -14.47
N ILE A 497 -14.99 -0.29 -14.51
CA ILE A 497 -15.87 -0.03 -13.37
C ILE A 497 -16.44 -1.37 -12.93
N ARG A 498 -16.05 -1.83 -11.74
CA ARG A 498 -16.60 -3.04 -11.11
C ARG A 498 -17.68 -2.67 -10.10
N MET A 499 -18.83 -3.34 -10.16
CA MET A 499 -19.90 -3.25 -9.17
C MET A 499 -20.50 -4.63 -8.88
N GLU A 500 -20.94 -4.91 -7.65
CA GLU A 500 -21.53 -6.22 -7.34
C GLU A 500 -22.84 -6.45 -8.09
N GLU A 501 -22.99 -7.66 -8.64
CA GLU A 501 -24.09 -8.04 -9.51
C GLU A 501 -25.47 -7.80 -8.88
N TYR A 502 -25.60 -8.01 -7.56
CA TYR A 502 -26.87 -7.81 -6.88
C TYR A 502 -27.34 -6.33 -6.88
N ARG A 503 -26.42 -5.37 -7.07
CA ARG A 503 -26.76 -3.94 -7.19
C ARG A 503 -27.14 -3.52 -8.60
N THR A 504 -26.73 -4.31 -9.59
CA THR A 504 -26.93 -3.99 -11.01
C THR A 504 -28.18 -4.65 -11.59
N ARG A 505 -28.78 -5.60 -10.86
CA ARG A 505 -30.07 -6.23 -11.20
C ARG A 505 -31.22 -5.22 -11.10
N ASN A 506 -32.15 -5.30 -12.06
CA ASN A 506 -33.39 -4.51 -12.08
C ASN A 506 -33.19 -2.98 -12.09
N LEU A 507 -32.08 -2.49 -12.63
CA LEU A 507 -31.91 -1.06 -12.87
C LEU A 507 -32.95 -0.58 -13.91
N PRO A 508 -33.57 0.60 -13.69
CA PRO A 508 -34.52 1.17 -14.65
C PRO A 508 -33.82 1.60 -15.95
N GLY A 509 -34.60 1.80 -17.01
CA GLY A 509 -34.11 2.29 -18.30
C GLY A 509 -33.31 1.22 -19.06
N GLU A 510 -32.15 1.60 -19.60
CA GLU A 510 -31.25 0.71 -20.35
C GLU A 510 -30.57 -0.35 -19.45
N GLY A 511 -30.70 -0.23 -18.13
CA GLY A 511 -30.11 -1.16 -17.18
C GLY A 511 -28.63 -0.86 -16.88
N TYR A 512 -27.90 -1.89 -16.43
CA TYR A 512 -26.47 -1.80 -16.20
C TYR A 512 -25.71 -1.91 -17.53
N PRO A 513 -24.84 -0.95 -17.87
CA PRO A 513 -23.98 -1.06 -19.04
C PRO A 513 -23.15 -2.34 -18.93
N SER A 514 -22.97 -3.04 -20.03
CA SER A 514 -22.25 -4.31 -20.02
C SER A 514 -20.73 -4.11 -20.10
N ALA A 515 -19.98 -5.23 -20.10
CA ALA A 515 -18.53 -5.23 -20.24
C ALA A 515 -18.04 -4.53 -21.52
N THR A 516 -18.87 -4.44 -22.56
CA THR A 516 -18.55 -3.71 -23.81
C THR A 516 -18.41 -2.20 -23.61
N GLU A 517 -18.87 -1.66 -22.49
CA GLU A 517 -18.78 -0.24 -22.12
C GLU A 517 -17.86 0.00 -20.92
N GLY A 518 -17.10 -1.01 -20.50
CA GLY A 518 -16.16 -0.96 -19.38
C GLY A 518 -16.79 -1.18 -18.01
N PHE A 519 -18.03 -1.65 -17.96
CA PHE A 519 -18.76 -1.94 -16.74
C PHE A 519 -18.83 -3.45 -16.53
N ILE A 520 -18.36 -3.92 -15.39
CA ILE A 520 -18.27 -5.34 -15.08
C ILE A 520 -18.81 -5.63 -13.69
N THR A 521 -19.07 -6.91 -13.42
CA THR A 521 -19.49 -7.34 -12.09
C THR A 521 -18.45 -8.23 -11.42
N ASN A 522 -18.76 -8.69 -10.22
CA ASN A 522 -17.99 -9.71 -9.53
C ASN A 522 -17.96 -11.07 -10.26
N ASN A 523 -18.77 -11.26 -11.32
CA ASN A 523 -18.70 -12.45 -12.17
C ASN A 523 -17.51 -12.39 -13.14
N GLU A 524 -17.26 -11.22 -13.73
CA GLU A 524 -16.12 -10.99 -14.64
C GLU A 524 -14.81 -10.68 -13.90
N LEU A 525 -14.88 -10.11 -12.69
CA LEU A 525 -13.69 -9.90 -11.85
C LEU A 525 -13.96 -10.38 -10.42
N PRO A 526 -13.89 -11.71 -10.19
CA PRO A 526 -14.01 -12.29 -8.87
C PRO A 526 -12.72 -12.08 -8.08
N TYR A 527 -12.85 -11.60 -6.84
CA TYR A 527 -11.75 -11.52 -5.90
C TYR A 527 -12.18 -12.02 -4.52
N HIS A 528 -11.20 -12.46 -3.75
CA HIS A 528 -11.30 -12.66 -2.32
C HIS A 528 -10.58 -11.50 -1.62
N LYS A 529 -11.24 -10.92 -0.62
CA LYS A 529 -10.75 -9.74 0.09
C LYS A 529 -10.67 -10.06 1.57
N HIS A 530 -9.53 -9.73 2.19
CA HIS A 530 -9.31 -9.90 3.62
C HIS A 530 -9.00 -8.57 4.31
N TRP A 531 -9.76 -8.29 5.37
CA TRP A 531 -9.58 -7.14 6.24
C TRP A 531 -9.45 -7.59 7.69
N SER A 532 -8.30 -7.29 8.30
CA SER A 532 -8.02 -7.70 9.69
C SER A 532 -8.93 -7.05 10.71
N ASN A 533 -9.41 -5.83 10.41
CA ASN A 533 -10.22 -5.04 11.33
C ASN A 533 -9.54 -4.87 12.71
N MET A 534 -8.26 -4.47 12.73
CA MET A 534 -7.43 -4.36 13.94
C MET A 534 -6.84 -2.95 14.08
N ASP A 535 -6.67 -2.49 15.32
CA ASP A 535 -6.02 -1.21 15.66
C ASP A 535 -4.53 -1.37 16.02
N ASN A 536 -3.98 -2.58 15.90
CA ASN A 536 -2.61 -2.93 16.26
C ASN A 536 -1.84 -3.47 15.04
N ALA A 537 -0.72 -2.82 14.72
CA ALA A 537 0.10 -3.13 13.54
C ALA A 537 0.67 -4.55 13.53
N GLU A 538 1.11 -5.08 14.67
CA GLU A 538 1.70 -6.44 14.72
C GLU A 538 0.63 -7.51 14.56
N LYS A 539 -0.53 -7.32 15.20
CA LYS A 539 -1.65 -8.25 15.04
C LYS A 539 -2.19 -8.22 13.62
N MET A 540 -2.33 -7.03 13.02
CA MET A 540 -2.74 -6.87 11.63
C MET A 540 -1.75 -7.55 10.68
N LEU A 541 -0.45 -7.31 10.85
CA LEU A 541 0.59 -7.95 10.05
C LEU A 541 0.53 -9.48 10.13
N LYS A 542 0.42 -10.02 11.34
CA LYS A 542 0.32 -11.46 11.58
C LYS A 542 -0.89 -12.05 10.85
N ASP A 543 -2.05 -11.45 11.06
CA ASP A 543 -3.32 -11.89 10.46
C ASP A 543 -3.28 -11.80 8.92
N GLN A 544 -2.79 -10.69 8.36
CA GLN A 544 -2.62 -10.55 6.90
C GLN A 544 -1.65 -11.58 6.31
N THR A 545 -0.57 -11.90 7.03
CA THR A 545 0.41 -12.91 6.62
C THR A 545 -0.21 -14.30 6.63
N GLU A 546 -0.87 -14.68 7.73
CA GLU A 546 -1.54 -15.98 7.87
C GLU A 546 -2.59 -16.18 6.79
N LYS A 547 -3.43 -15.16 6.51
CA LYS A 547 -4.46 -15.25 5.48
C LYS A 547 -3.93 -15.26 4.06
N LEU A 548 -2.86 -14.52 3.77
CA LEU A 548 -2.21 -14.59 2.48
C LEU A 548 -1.63 -16.00 2.22
N LEU A 549 -0.92 -16.56 3.20
CA LEU A 549 -0.36 -17.91 3.10
C LEU A 549 -1.46 -18.97 2.96
N GLU A 550 -2.49 -18.87 3.79
CA GLU A 550 -3.66 -19.76 3.75
C GLU A 550 -4.34 -19.76 2.38
N TYR A 551 -4.42 -18.58 1.75
CA TYR A 551 -5.05 -18.41 0.44
C TYR A 551 -4.18 -18.96 -0.70
N LYS A 552 -2.87 -18.73 -0.62
CA LYS A 552 -1.90 -19.09 -1.68
C LYS A 552 -1.47 -20.55 -1.68
N ASP A 553 -1.88 -21.32 -0.68
CA ASP A 553 -1.74 -22.78 -0.62
C ASP A 553 -2.67 -23.53 -1.62
N GLY A 554 -2.90 -22.97 -2.81
CA GLY A 554 -3.55 -23.62 -3.95
C GLY A 554 -5.07 -23.83 -3.87
N ARG A 555 -5.73 -23.52 -2.74
CA ARG A 555 -7.18 -23.75 -2.56
C ARG A 555 -8.08 -22.77 -3.28
N PHE A 556 -7.54 -21.60 -3.67
CA PHE A 556 -8.35 -20.51 -4.20
C PHE A 556 -7.85 -20.05 -5.57
N ARG A 557 -8.81 -19.78 -6.46
CA ARG A 557 -8.56 -19.38 -7.86
C ARG A 557 -8.82 -17.90 -8.11
N GLN A 558 -9.30 -17.13 -7.13
CA GLN A 558 -9.66 -15.73 -7.35
C GLN A 558 -8.46 -14.82 -7.08
N LEU A 559 -8.60 -13.55 -7.43
CA LEU A 559 -7.63 -12.51 -7.08
C LEU A 559 -7.64 -12.30 -5.56
N TYR A 560 -6.48 -12.16 -4.90
CA TYR A 560 -6.42 -11.86 -3.46
C TYR A 560 -6.19 -10.37 -3.18
N VAL A 561 -7.07 -9.76 -2.40
CA VAL A 561 -7.00 -8.37 -1.94
C VAL A 561 -6.65 -8.34 -0.46
N SER A 562 -5.54 -7.68 -0.11
CA SER A 562 -5.11 -7.42 1.26
C SER A 562 -5.45 -5.97 1.63
N ASP A 563 -6.40 -5.77 2.55
CA ASP A 563 -6.63 -4.46 3.17
C ASP A 563 -5.64 -4.28 4.32
N PHE A 564 -4.40 -3.91 3.98
CA PHE A 564 -3.27 -3.79 4.89
C PHE A 564 -3.29 -2.46 5.63
N LEU A 565 -4.32 -2.27 6.46
CA LEU A 565 -4.60 -1.02 7.16
C LEU A 565 -5.06 -1.26 8.61
N LEU A 566 -4.89 -0.23 9.44
CA LEU A 566 -5.39 -0.18 10.81
C LEU A 566 -6.74 0.48 10.90
N THR A 567 -7.58 -0.07 11.77
CA THR A 567 -8.95 0.37 12.00
C THR A 567 -9.08 0.96 13.40
N GLN A 568 -9.73 2.11 13.52
CA GLN A 568 -10.07 2.67 14.84
C GLN A 568 -11.09 1.78 15.55
N LYS A 569 -10.94 1.58 16.87
CA LYS A 569 -11.81 0.74 17.68
C LYS A 569 -12.43 1.46 18.86
N GLY A 570 -13.65 1.07 19.22
CA GLY A 570 -14.33 1.56 20.42
C GLY A 570 -14.37 3.09 20.51
N ILE A 571 -14.04 3.63 21.68
CA ILE A 571 -14.04 5.08 21.93
C ILE A 571 -13.04 5.85 21.04
N ALA A 572 -12.01 5.19 20.53
CA ALA A 572 -11.02 5.79 19.64
C ALA A 572 -11.60 6.18 18.28
N VAL A 573 -12.77 5.66 17.90
CA VAL A 573 -13.51 6.09 16.71
C VAL A 573 -13.95 7.54 16.84
N ILE A 574 -14.25 8.02 18.06
CA ILE A 574 -14.75 9.39 18.26
C ILE A 574 -13.61 10.31 18.71
N PHE A 575 -12.75 9.83 19.60
CA PHE A 575 -11.74 10.66 20.28
C PHE A 575 -10.30 10.19 20.05
N GLY A 576 -10.09 9.19 19.18
CA GLY A 576 -8.76 8.65 18.92
C GLY A 576 -7.96 9.46 17.92
N ASN A 577 -6.74 8.98 17.67
CA ASN A 577 -5.87 9.54 16.64
C ASN A 577 -6.49 9.37 15.26
N PRO A 578 -6.31 10.34 14.33
CA PRO A 578 -6.88 10.25 13.00
C PRO A 578 -6.53 8.94 12.25
N ILE A 579 -7.43 8.42 11.41
CA ILE A 579 -7.20 7.18 10.63
C ILE A 579 -5.87 7.21 9.88
N ARG A 580 -5.58 8.32 9.20
CA ARG A 580 -4.32 8.51 8.48
C ARG A 580 -3.07 8.48 9.36
N VAL A 581 -3.22 8.80 10.64
CA VAL A 581 -2.13 8.82 11.62
C VAL A 581 -1.87 7.42 12.16
N ILE A 582 -2.93 6.68 12.53
CA ILE A 582 -2.73 5.30 13.02
C ILE A 582 -2.13 4.42 11.92
N ASN A 583 -2.49 4.65 10.66
CA ASN A 583 -1.98 3.91 9.51
C ASN A 583 -0.49 4.15 9.18
N GLU A 584 0.18 5.13 9.80
CA GLU A 584 1.64 5.24 9.70
C GLU A 584 2.34 3.96 10.17
N ALA A 585 1.80 3.26 11.15
CA ALA A 585 2.35 2.00 11.62
C ALA A 585 2.20 0.88 10.58
N ALA A 586 1.11 0.85 9.81
CA ALA A 586 0.93 -0.10 8.72
C ALA A 586 1.98 0.13 7.63
N TRP A 587 2.20 1.37 7.19
CA TRP A 587 3.27 1.70 6.24
C TRP A 587 4.65 1.25 6.69
N LYS A 588 4.98 1.40 7.98
CA LYS A 588 6.25 0.90 8.51
C LYS A 588 6.33 -0.62 8.45
N LYS A 589 5.27 -1.34 8.80
CA LYS A 589 5.20 -2.80 8.72
C LYS A 589 5.24 -3.35 7.32
N LEU A 590 4.72 -2.62 6.34
CA LEU A 590 4.85 -2.99 4.94
C LEU A 590 6.33 -3.17 4.56
N ILE A 591 7.17 -2.19 4.92
CA ILE A 591 8.59 -2.17 4.58
C ILE A 591 9.43 -3.04 5.52
N GLU A 592 9.21 -2.94 6.84
CA GLU A 592 10.00 -3.66 7.85
C GLU A 592 9.82 -5.17 7.78
N THR A 593 8.64 -5.66 7.39
CA THR A 593 8.30 -7.07 7.61
C THR A 593 7.40 -7.69 6.54
N PHE A 594 6.36 -7.01 6.06
CA PHE A 594 5.40 -7.64 5.14
C PHE A 594 6.01 -7.90 3.76
N TRP A 595 6.84 -7.00 3.23
CA TRP A 595 7.72 -7.27 2.08
C TRP A 595 8.53 -8.56 2.28
N GLY A 596 8.89 -8.85 3.53
CA GLY A 596 9.57 -10.07 3.95
C GLY A 596 8.86 -11.37 3.59
N VAL A 597 7.53 -11.33 3.53
CA VAL A 597 6.65 -12.47 3.26
C VAL A 597 6.57 -12.78 1.77
N PHE A 598 6.79 -11.79 0.91
CA PHE A 598 6.56 -11.95 -0.53
C PHE A 598 7.61 -12.85 -1.16
N ARG A 599 7.14 -13.91 -1.82
CA ARG A 599 7.98 -14.92 -2.49
C ARG A 599 7.21 -15.61 -3.59
N ARG A 600 7.85 -15.90 -4.74
CA ARG A 600 7.22 -16.60 -5.88
C ARG A 600 5.84 -15.99 -6.20
N ASP A 601 4.77 -16.77 -6.05
CA ASP A 601 3.37 -16.43 -6.26
C ASP A 601 2.62 -16.01 -4.98
N VAL A 602 3.32 -16.00 -3.83
CA VAL A 602 2.83 -15.58 -2.52
C VAL A 602 3.00 -14.07 -2.36
N PHE A 603 2.02 -13.32 -2.85
CA PHE A 603 1.85 -11.89 -2.63
C PHE A 603 0.38 -11.52 -2.89
N PRO A 604 -0.14 -10.43 -2.32
CA PRO A 604 -1.48 -9.98 -2.65
C PRO A 604 -1.50 -9.40 -4.06
N ASN A 605 -2.54 -9.73 -4.82
CA ASN A 605 -2.72 -9.15 -6.13
C ASN A 605 -3.09 -7.68 -6.02
N TRP A 606 -3.97 -7.31 -5.07
CA TRP A 606 -4.22 -5.92 -4.74
C TRP A 606 -3.79 -5.67 -3.29
N LEU A 607 -2.92 -4.67 -3.11
CA LEU A 607 -2.49 -4.22 -1.79
C LEU A 607 -3.16 -2.88 -1.48
N ALA A 608 -4.16 -2.90 -0.59
CA ALA A 608 -4.91 -1.72 -0.21
C ALA A 608 -4.34 -1.05 1.02
N MET A 609 -4.18 0.27 0.95
CA MET A 609 -3.63 1.09 2.03
C MET A 609 -4.51 2.32 2.27
N ASP A 610 -4.58 2.74 3.54
CA ASP A 610 -4.94 4.10 3.91
C ASP A 610 -3.71 5.02 3.85
N ALA A 611 -3.95 6.32 3.81
CA ALA A 611 -2.90 7.34 3.88
C ALA A 611 -1.86 7.20 2.75
N ILE A 612 -2.32 7.07 1.50
CA ILE A 612 -1.42 7.05 0.32
C ILE A 612 -0.56 8.32 0.32
N ARG A 613 0.75 8.11 0.47
CA ARG A 613 1.80 9.13 0.53
C ARG A 613 3.00 8.60 -0.26
N GLY A 614 3.72 9.50 -0.92
CA GLY A 614 4.93 9.16 -1.66
C GLY A 614 4.71 8.08 -2.72
N GLY A 615 5.79 7.45 -3.16
CA GLY A 615 5.81 6.43 -4.22
C GLY A 615 6.14 5.02 -3.72
N GLU A 616 6.04 4.78 -2.41
CA GLU A 616 6.46 3.53 -1.76
C GLU A 616 5.59 2.35 -2.20
N LEU A 617 4.27 2.54 -2.26
CA LEU A 617 3.36 1.47 -2.71
C LEU A 617 3.55 1.13 -4.19
N ARG A 618 3.81 2.14 -5.03
CA ARG A 618 4.26 1.95 -6.42
C ARG A 618 5.53 1.12 -6.47
N GLY A 619 6.53 1.49 -5.67
CA GLY A 619 7.82 0.81 -5.64
C GLY A 619 7.73 -0.66 -5.26
N ILE A 620 6.94 -0.98 -4.23
CA ILE A 620 6.68 -2.36 -3.84
C ILE A 620 6.00 -3.14 -4.97
N ALA A 621 4.95 -2.59 -5.58
CA ALA A 621 4.27 -3.26 -6.69
C ALA A 621 5.18 -3.47 -7.90
N MET A 622 5.98 -2.47 -8.28
CA MET A 622 6.97 -2.60 -9.34
C MET A 622 8.03 -3.66 -9.00
N THR A 623 8.51 -3.72 -7.76
CA THR A 623 9.48 -4.73 -7.32
C THR A 623 8.90 -6.14 -7.38
N VAL A 624 7.65 -6.34 -6.93
CA VAL A 624 6.95 -7.64 -7.07
C VAL A 624 6.82 -8.02 -8.55
N ASN A 625 6.35 -7.09 -9.37
CA ASN A 625 6.09 -7.35 -10.78
C ASN A 625 7.38 -7.62 -11.57
N GLU A 626 8.46 -6.89 -11.30
CA GLU A 626 9.76 -7.11 -11.95
C GLU A 626 10.39 -8.44 -11.50
N CYS A 627 10.41 -8.70 -10.20
CA CYS A 627 11.22 -9.76 -9.63
C CYS A 627 10.50 -11.10 -9.47
N LEU A 628 9.25 -11.06 -9.01
CA LEU A 628 8.51 -12.26 -8.66
C LEU A 628 7.63 -12.73 -9.83
N VAL A 629 7.05 -11.78 -10.57
CA VAL A 629 6.18 -12.07 -11.72
C VAL A 629 7.01 -12.28 -12.99
N ALA A 630 7.73 -11.24 -13.43
CA ALA A 630 8.53 -11.28 -14.65
C ALA A 630 9.87 -12.01 -14.49
N LYS A 631 10.29 -12.31 -13.25
CA LYS A 631 11.53 -13.02 -12.90
C LYS A 631 12.80 -12.36 -13.47
N ARG A 632 12.82 -11.03 -13.56
CA ARG A 632 13.92 -10.25 -14.15
C ARG A 632 15.01 -9.80 -13.18
N CYS A 633 14.86 -10.10 -11.89
CA CYS A 633 15.83 -9.69 -10.86
C CYS A 633 16.86 -10.77 -10.49
N GLY A 634 16.95 -11.86 -11.25
CA GLY A 634 17.82 -12.99 -10.89
C GLY A 634 17.43 -13.64 -9.55
N LYS A 635 18.42 -14.19 -8.82
CA LYS A 635 18.20 -14.80 -7.51
C LYS A 635 18.09 -13.73 -6.42
N LEU A 636 16.93 -13.65 -5.76
CA LEU A 636 16.67 -12.79 -4.60
C LEU A 636 16.69 -13.62 -3.29
N GLY A 637 17.82 -14.30 -3.04
CA GLY A 637 17.88 -15.33 -2.00
C GLY A 637 16.84 -16.44 -2.25
N ASP A 638 16.12 -16.85 -1.20
CA ASP A 638 15.10 -17.89 -1.30
C ASP A 638 13.72 -17.40 -1.82
N ARG A 639 13.60 -16.11 -2.16
CA ARG A 639 12.31 -15.46 -2.47
C ARG A 639 11.87 -15.57 -3.93
N ALA A 640 12.82 -15.53 -4.84
CA ALA A 640 12.58 -15.76 -6.26
C ALA A 640 13.02 -17.20 -6.58
N PRO A 641 12.19 -18.02 -7.27
CA PRO A 641 12.69 -19.26 -7.83
C PRO A 641 13.78 -18.90 -8.85
N ASP A 642 14.74 -19.81 -9.09
CA ASP A 642 15.81 -19.61 -10.07
C ASP A 642 15.23 -18.95 -11.34
N ALA A 643 15.59 -17.68 -11.57
CA ALA A 643 15.29 -17.05 -12.84
C ALA A 643 15.98 -17.91 -13.90
N GLU A 644 15.25 -18.32 -14.94
CA GLU A 644 15.93 -18.86 -16.13
C GLU A 644 16.97 -17.82 -16.53
N ASP A 645 18.23 -18.25 -16.70
CA ASP A 645 19.36 -17.37 -17.00
C ASP A 645 18.91 -16.31 -18.00
N ILE A 646 18.80 -15.06 -17.55
CA ILE A 646 18.38 -13.93 -18.37
C ILE A 646 19.47 -13.79 -19.42
N LYS A 647 19.27 -14.40 -20.58
CA LYS A 647 20.02 -14.07 -21.78
C LYS A 647 19.64 -12.64 -22.09
N LEU A 648 20.46 -11.69 -21.63
CA LEU A 648 20.38 -10.30 -22.03
C LEU A 648 20.24 -10.28 -23.55
N ALA A 649 19.02 -9.99 -24.02
CA ALA A 649 18.79 -9.77 -25.43
C ALA A 649 19.67 -8.56 -25.77
N HIS A 650 20.66 -8.75 -26.63
CA HIS A 650 21.43 -7.66 -27.18
C HIS A 650 20.44 -6.71 -27.88
N THR A 651 20.07 -5.64 -27.18
CA THR A 651 19.31 -4.52 -27.75
C THR A 651 20.19 -3.91 -28.82
N THR A 652 19.98 -4.34 -30.06
CA THR A 652 20.64 -3.77 -31.22
C THR A 652 20.03 -2.39 -31.41
N MET A 653 20.68 -1.36 -30.89
CA MET A 653 20.36 0.01 -31.26
C MET A 653 20.67 0.19 -32.74
N THR A 654 19.67 0.00 -33.59
CA THR A 654 19.72 0.49 -34.97
C THR A 654 19.61 2.00 -34.92
N ALA A 655 20.77 2.65 -34.94
CA ALA A 655 20.90 4.05 -35.28
C ALA A 655 20.43 4.26 -36.73
N ASN A 656 19.19 4.71 -36.92
CA ASN A 656 18.77 5.29 -38.19
C ASN A 656 19.34 6.71 -38.29
N ALA A 657 20.61 6.79 -38.64
CA ALA A 657 21.17 7.96 -39.30
C ALA A 657 21.05 7.72 -40.80
N THR A 658 20.09 8.38 -41.46
CA THR A 658 20.23 8.68 -42.90
C THR A 658 19.78 10.11 -43.15
N THR A 659 20.77 10.94 -43.45
CA THR A 659 20.71 12.16 -44.26
C THR A 659 19.95 11.94 -45.57
N THR A 660 18.93 12.74 -45.82
CA THR A 660 18.81 13.73 -46.93
C THR A 660 17.60 14.60 -46.69
#